data_AF-A0A2E7IQ62-F1
#
_entry.id   AF-A0A2E7IQ62-F1
#
_cell.length_a   1.000
_cell.length_b   1.000
_cell.length_c   1.000
_cell.angle_alpha   90.00
_cell.angle_beta   90.00
_cell.angle_gamma   90.00
#
_symmetry.space_group_name_H-M   'P 1'
#
loop_
_entity.id
_entity.type
_entity.pdbx_description
1 polymer ?
#
loop_
_entity_poly.entity_id
_entity_poly.type
_entity_poly.pdbx_seq_one_letter_code
_entity_poly.pdbx_strand_id
1 'polypeptide(L)'
;MATIPPAPQITTDSLTAVRKEPTLPGLRCALALSLLALAACHDSDSSSSAAAPATPPPAAAISDCAVARVAAGPADLVPGPLARGTAGDIVIENRRMRAIIQKGGRNWFNIGQFGGNIIDAVPKAADGSLAAEDHYEEASLGTNIESSPNYDAVTIVNAGGEDADGKCIPAVVRATGPDDLLDFVNGSSAIRDMGFSFPQSADDVDLPVTVHTDYTLDANQSAVTMNSTIINASGSDLRIYLAEYVNGSGEVELFQHGYGFGEALITAPCASCRSIIYAGHEGGSGVSYGIVHNTPRTTTLSVSGVTVLVYGTDATVLAAVPEPLNQVTEPPPFTVPANGELSFTRWFVVGTGSVASILDTQYSLLGVSTGSVGGTVTDQNGPVSGAEIAVIGSDNDFTPIAPGVLPLPYPPIPGARGPATLVVNHMRTDASGRFQGRLPPGDYQLRLNIPGRGALPGGTANVSVTENQLTTQNFTAPLPAQLRVLVVDENNLPIAAKVQLIGSDSSPDAGEPQNQESVLGGLLTLNTGIFGDFAADKLPGGVILSEFAVADPLRRGAVTVGDTGLLEAQAGEFVLSVSRGPRYSEHSQTVTLTPGAVTTVTARLVKVVDTTDHLLADFHVHSFNSPDSEVTNRERLITYLSEDMDFFTPSDHGYRANFEPVIADMQVGHLLASAPSAEITTFDYGHYNAWPVRIEAEPANSDEASQSSDLKISQGATDWGGPAPRGQDFPSAGNFSREPAKIFDEMRADPLQAGRQVVVQINHVDSFFGAGGLEIDSGFVGKDPQSNVTPASKRLNPALTNLFDRDFDSLELWIGVDGREHQLEKFLGQNIGDWFNLLNRGLLRTLVANSDTHDRRLTSLSTRNYISAPTVLSQGQPDPQKMRQAPHDIGDAIRNGYSTGSNSLFMQVKASNALTQGAGLEQSDAFGVKTKPLVALGGKVSLKVDIQSPVWAEYDEISVYINTPTTRHKDQFGQPSSPARYNICSPEHRLGLADFSRTRVPVTTIDGTTYQRLESSATIDLTLLKDSWVVVLARGNDGVSKPLWPVVPNDFSDSGDGLGTRSSADTGTVAMAVSNPIYVDVDGNGWHAPALNVVASCP
;
A
#
# COMPACT_ATOMS: atom_id res chain seq x y z
N MET A 1 -35.01 16.54 36.87
CA MET A 1 -35.49 17.12 38.15
C MET A 1 -34.83 16.36 39.31
N ALA A 2 -34.68 16.98 40.49
CA ALA A 2 -34.39 16.36 41.80
C ALA A 2 -33.15 15.40 41.89
N THR A 3 -31.99 15.85 42.39
CA THR A 3 -31.56 15.86 43.82
C THR A 3 -31.50 14.45 44.48
N ILE A 4 -30.35 13.86 44.87
CA ILE A 4 -29.31 14.30 45.85
C ILE A 4 -29.91 14.47 47.27
N PRO A 5 -29.35 13.95 48.40
CA PRO A 5 -28.34 12.90 48.70
C PRO A 5 -28.90 11.92 49.80
N PRO A 6 -28.26 11.50 50.93
CA PRO A 6 -26.84 11.25 51.32
C PRO A 6 -26.52 9.92 52.09
N ALA A 7 -25.21 9.58 52.18
CA ALA A 7 -24.38 9.19 53.37
C ALA A 7 -24.88 8.17 54.46
N PRO A 8 -24.01 7.53 55.30
CA PRO A 8 -22.63 7.95 55.66
C PRO A 8 -21.54 6.86 55.88
N GLN A 9 -20.38 7.41 56.26
CA GLN A 9 -19.08 6.86 56.69
C GLN A 9 -19.08 5.71 57.71
N ILE A 10 -17.96 4.96 57.75
CA ILE A 10 -17.09 4.62 58.91
C ILE A 10 -15.95 3.71 58.37
N THR A 11 -14.73 4.18 58.07
CA THR A 11 -13.59 4.60 58.93
C THR A 11 -12.79 3.47 59.61
N THR A 12 -11.52 3.35 59.15
CA THR A 12 -10.26 3.18 59.92
C THR A 12 -9.82 1.84 60.53
N ASP A 13 -8.49 1.66 60.45
CA ASP A 13 -7.54 0.97 61.35
C ASP A 13 -7.28 -0.56 61.28
N SER A 14 -6.33 -0.89 60.42
CA SER A 14 -5.00 -1.48 60.75
C SER A 14 -4.86 -2.62 61.77
N LEU A 15 -4.01 -3.61 61.44
CA LEU A 15 -3.15 -4.30 62.41
C LEU A 15 -1.88 -4.87 61.74
N THR A 16 -0.73 -4.76 62.44
CA THR A 16 0.60 -5.15 61.95
C THR A 16 1.22 -6.26 62.79
N ALA A 17 1.73 -7.35 62.17
CA ALA A 17 2.71 -8.27 62.76
C ALA A 17 3.29 -9.27 61.72
N VAL A 18 4.50 -9.85 61.84
CA VAL A 18 5.86 -9.30 62.15
C VAL A 18 6.92 -10.42 62.06
N ARG A 19 8.14 -10.13 61.53
CA ARG A 19 9.37 -10.97 61.48
C ARG A 19 9.31 -12.19 60.50
N LYS A 20 10.42 -12.75 60.00
CA LYS A 20 11.84 -12.70 60.45
C LYS A 20 12.86 -12.97 59.31
N GLU A 21 14.00 -12.27 59.26
CA GLU A 21 15.19 -12.68 58.48
C GLU A 21 16.17 -13.59 59.28
N PRO A 22 17.31 -14.05 58.71
CA PRO A 22 18.56 -13.26 58.81
C PRO A 22 19.63 -13.37 57.66
N THR A 23 20.14 -12.22 57.18
CA THR A 23 21.57 -11.85 56.87
C THR A 23 22.52 -12.71 55.98
N LEU A 24 22.94 -12.16 54.81
CA LEU A 24 24.30 -11.66 54.36
C LEU A 24 25.63 -12.43 54.73
N PRO A 25 26.82 -12.22 54.07
CA PRO A 25 27.21 -11.40 52.87
C PRO A 25 28.28 -12.01 51.86
N GLY A 26 28.62 -11.31 50.75
CA GLY A 26 30.04 -10.96 50.47
C GLY A 26 30.80 -11.30 49.13
N LEU A 27 31.28 -10.24 48.44
CA LEU A 27 32.58 -10.06 47.71
C LEU A 27 32.84 -10.56 46.25
N ARG A 28 34.05 -10.26 45.72
CA ARG A 28 34.46 -10.10 44.29
C ARG A 28 35.60 -11.05 43.85
N CYS A 29 35.78 -11.27 42.53
CA CYS A 29 37.02 -11.06 41.70
C CYS A 29 37.34 -12.12 40.59
N ALA A 30 38.13 -11.65 39.59
CA ALA A 30 39.02 -12.39 38.65
C ALA A 30 38.41 -13.16 37.43
N LEU A 31 39.17 -13.57 36.39
CA LEU A 31 40.21 -12.89 35.55
C LEU A 31 40.63 -13.80 34.35
N ALA A 32 41.11 -13.19 33.24
CA ALA A 32 42.17 -13.67 32.31
C ALA A 32 41.89 -14.60 31.09
N LEU A 33 42.65 -14.30 30.02
CA LEU A 33 42.72 -14.83 28.64
C LEU A 33 43.45 -16.19 28.47
N SER A 34 43.19 -16.89 27.35
CA SER A 34 44.20 -17.65 26.56
C SER A 34 43.67 -18.06 25.15
N LEU A 35 44.50 -18.68 24.28
CA LEU A 35 45.20 -17.97 23.18
C LEU A 35 45.86 -18.94 22.15
N LEU A 36 46.04 -18.45 20.91
CA LEU A 36 47.11 -18.75 19.91
C LEU A 36 47.29 -20.12 19.21
N ALA A 37 47.20 -20.09 17.87
CA ALA A 37 48.13 -20.62 16.84
C ALA A 37 47.77 -19.95 15.47
N LEU A 38 48.62 -19.42 14.55
CA LEU A 38 49.95 -19.74 13.97
C LEU A 38 49.94 -20.89 12.93
N ALA A 39 50.61 -20.86 11.75
CA ALA A 39 51.29 -19.83 10.91
C ALA A 39 51.63 -20.48 9.51
N ALA A 40 52.15 -19.87 8.43
CA ALA A 40 52.61 -18.50 8.04
C ALA A 40 52.03 -18.15 6.62
N CYS A 41 52.58 -17.45 5.60
CA CYS A 41 53.88 -16.92 5.13
C CYS A 41 53.65 -15.50 4.50
N HIS A 42 54.57 -14.52 4.46
CA HIS A 42 55.79 -14.27 3.62
C HIS A 42 55.53 -14.13 2.09
N ASP A 43 56.02 -13.09 1.40
CA ASP A 43 57.24 -12.28 1.64
C ASP A 43 57.12 -10.74 1.49
N SER A 44 58.24 -10.05 1.80
CA SER A 44 58.60 -8.60 1.70
C SER A 44 58.18 -7.85 0.41
N ASP A 45 58.09 -6.52 0.30
CA ASP A 45 58.50 -5.35 1.12
C ASP A 45 57.67 -4.09 0.66
N SER A 46 57.77 -2.82 1.12
CA SER A 46 58.69 -2.10 2.02
C SER A 46 58.07 -0.82 2.65
N SER A 47 58.82 -0.21 3.58
CA SER A 47 58.78 1.17 4.12
C SER A 47 57.51 2.06 4.02
N SER A 48 56.96 2.43 5.18
CA SER A 48 56.37 3.76 5.41
C SER A 48 56.75 4.29 6.80
N SER A 49 56.86 5.61 6.94
CA SER A 49 57.17 6.28 8.22
C SER A 49 55.90 6.40 9.07
N ALA A 50 55.99 6.12 10.38
CA ALA A 50 54.87 6.31 11.30
C ALA A 50 54.39 7.78 11.32
N ALA A 51 53.20 8.02 10.78
CA ALA A 51 52.49 9.29 10.95
C ALA A 51 51.92 9.39 12.38
N ALA A 52 51.83 10.62 12.90
CA ALA A 52 51.10 10.89 14.14
C ALA A 52 49.61 10.56 13.95
N PRO A 53 48.86 10.23 15.03
CA PRO A 53 47.40 10.09 14.93
C PRO A 53 46.81 11.40 14.38
N ALA A 54 46.04 11.29 13.30
CA ALA A 54 45.36 12.42 12.72
C ALA A 54 44.43 13.05 13.79
N THR A 55 44.50 14.37 13.94
CA THR A 55 43.42 15.10 14.60
C THR A 55 42.11 14.79 13.87
N PRO A 56 40.99 14.57 14.58
CA PRO A 56 39.70 14.49 13.90
C PRO A 56 39.50 15.76 13.05
N PRO A 57 38.88 15.66 11.87
CA PRO A 57 38.61 16.84 11.07
C PRO A 57 37.81 17.85 11.92
N PRO A 58 38.08 19.17 11.79
CA PRO A 58 37.25 20.16 12.43
C PRO A 58 35.80 19.96 11.96
N ALA A 59 34.83 20.07 12.87
CA ALA A 59 33.43 20.06 12.51
C ALA A 59 33.19 21.11 11.41
N ALA A 60 32.48 20.72 10.34
CA ALA A 60 32.24 21.60 9.21
C ALA A 60 31.59 22.90 9.69
N ALA A 61 32.11 24.03 9.24
CA ALA A 61 31.54 25.33 9.59
C ALA A 61 30.11 25.40 9.02
N ILE A 62 29.14 25.73 9.88
CA ILE A 62 27.74 25.86 9.48
C ILE A 62 27.64 27.07 8.55
N SER A 63 27.53 26.83 7.25
CA SER A 63 27.33 27.87 6.23
C SER A 63 25.87 28.33 6.24
N ASP A 64 25.64 29.64 6.38
CA ASP A 64 24.33 30.26 6.12
C ASP A 64 24.01 30.27 4.61
N CYS A 65 25.05 30.35 3.77
CA CYS A 65 24.96 30.34 2.32
C CYS A 65 24.63 28.94 1.80
N ALA A 66 23.83 28.89 0.73
CA ALA A 66 23.54 27.64 0.00
C ALA A 66 24.76 27.15 -0.77
N VAL A 67 24.88 25.84 -0.94
CA VAL A 67 25.91 25.17 -1.75
C VAL A 67 25.30 24.04 -2.59
N ALA A 68 25.87 23.82 -3.77
CA ALA A 68 25.59 22.65 -4.62
C ALA A 68 26.89 21.88 -4.91
N ARG A 69 26.84 20.55 -4.80
CA ARG A 69 28.00 19.65 -4.93
C ARG A 69 27.56 18.23 -5.31
N VAL A 70 28.41 17.49 -6.02
CA VAL A 70 28.21 16.04 -6.27
C VAL A 70 28.33 15.28 -4.94
N ALA A 71 27.47 14.29 -4.71
CA ALA A 71 27.54 13.38 -3.58
C ALA A 71 28.69 12.37 -3.76
N ALA A 72 29.66 12.36 -2.85
CA ALA A 72 30.80 11.45 -2.86
C ALA A 72 30.52 10.11 -2.13
N GLY A 73 29.39 10.00 -1.42
CA GLY A 73 28.99 8.79 -0.70
C GLY A 73 28.02 9.06 0.47
N PRO A 74 27.73 8.06 1.33
CA PRO A 74 26.62 8.13 2.29
C PRO A 74 26.61 9.29 3.30
N ALA A 75 27.74 9.95 3.59
CA ALA A 75 27.77 11.12 4.48
C ALA A 75 27.20 12.40 3.83
N ASP A 76 27.17 12.44 2.49
CA ASP A 76 26.70 13.57 1.70
C ASP A 76 25.19 13.56 1.46
N LEU A 77 24.60 12.36 1.51
CA LEU A 77 23.20 12.06 1.17
C LEU A 77 22.24 12.41 2.32
N VAL A 78 20.98 12.05 2.15
CA VAL A 78 19.94 12.08 3.18
C VAL A 78 19.64 10.62 3.59
N PRO A 79 19.49 10.32 4.90
CA PRO A 79 18.97 9.04 5.36
C PRO A 79 17.46 9.10 5.56
N GLY A 80 16.80 7.99 5.35
CA GLY A 80 15.42 7.76 5.75
C GLY A 80 14.94 6.40 5.28
N PRO A 81 13.71 6.00 5.63
CA PRO A 81 13.13 4.80 5.09
C PRO A 81 12.98 4.90 3.56
N LEU A 82 12.60 6.07 3.00
CA LEU A 82 12.39 6.24 1.56
C LEU A 82 13.65 6.60 0.75
N ALA A 83 14.72 7.04 1.41
CA ALA A 83 15.86 7.67 0.74
C ALA A 83 16.45 6.81 -0.41
N ARG A 84 16.49 7.40 -1.61
CA ARG A 84 16.95 6.78 -2.87
C ARG A 84 18.29 7.31 -3.37
N GLY A 85 18.79 8.44 -2.84
CA GLY A 85 20.01 9.08 -3.30
C GLY A 85 21.26 8.19 -3.35
N THR A 86 22.11 8.41 -4.35
CA THR A 86 23.33 7.61 -4.63
C THR A 86 24.58 8.49 -4.79
N ALA A 87 25.76 7.87 -4.80
CA ALA A 87 26.98 8.59 -5.17
C ALA A 87 26.93 9.00 -6.65
N GLY A 88 27.21 10.27 -6.94
CA GLY A 88 27.06 10.87 -8.27
C GLY A 88 25.87 11.83 -8.41
N ASP A 89 24.84 11.69 -7.57
CA ASP A 89 23.72 12.64 -7.52
C ASP A 89 24.15 13.99 -6.93
N ILE A 90 23.34 15.05 -7.12
CA ILE A 90 23.70 16.42 -6.74
C ILE A 90 23.02 16.81 -5.43
N VAL A 91 23.83 17.07 -4.39
CA VAL A 91 23.33 17.65 -3.14
C VAL A 91 23.22 19.15 -3.29
N ILE A 92 22.05 19.70 -2.94
CA ILE A 92 21.83 21.13 -2.77
C ILE A 92 21.38 21.38 -1.32
N GLU A 93 22.14 22.19 -0.57
CA GLU A 93 21.87 22.40 0.85
C GLU A 93 22.25 23.80 1.34
N ASN A 94 21.62 24.23 2.43
CA ASN A 94 21.99 25.46 3.16
C ASN A 94 21.88 25.19 4.69
N ARG A 95 21.63 26.24 5.48
CA ARG A 95 21.39 26.13 6.94
C ARG A 95 20.02 25.56 7.33
N ARG A 96 19.02 25.57 6.43
CA ARG A 96 17.63 25.19 6.70
C ARG A 96 17.23 23.81 6.18
N MET A 97 17.81 23.37 5.07
CA MET A 97 17.45 22.11 4.42
C MET A 97 18.62 21.50 3.65
N ARG A 98 18.51 20.20 3.37
CA ARG A 98 19.28 19.48 2.34
C ARG A 98 18.26 18.81 1.41
N ALA A 99 18.53 18.86 0.11
CA ALA A 99 17.83 18.07 -0.90
C ALA A 99 18.85 17.39 -1.84
N ILE A 100 18.43 16.30 -2.46
CA ILE A 100 19.20 15.52 -3.43
C ILE A 100 18.46 15.59 -4.77
N ILE A 101 19.17 16.06 -5.80
CA ILE A 101 18.70 16.09 -7.19
C ILE A 101 19.38 14.92 -7.90
N GLN A 102 18.59 14.02 -8.46
CA GLN A 102 19.11 12.83 -9.14
C GLN A 102 19.92 13.20 -10.40
N LYS A 103 20.93 12.39 -10.73
CA LYS A 103 21.57 12.35 -12.05
C LYS A 103 20.55 11.97 -13.15
N GLY A 104 20.82 12.43 -14.37
CA GLY A 104 19.92 12.24 -15.52
C GLY A 104 19.95 10.84 -16.14
N GLY A 105 18.91 10.51 -16.91
CA GLY A 105 18.73 9.26 -17.65
C GLY A 105 17.48 8.47 -17.22
N ARG A 106 17.08 7.49 -18.04
CA ARG A 106 15.97 6.56 -17.71
C ARG A 106 16.44 5.61 -16.60
N ASN A 107 15.86 5.78 -15.41
CA ASN A 107 16.16 5.02 -14.19
C ASN A 107 15.06 3.98 -13.88
N TRP A 108 13.86 4.16 -14.45
CA TRP A 108 12.69 3.28 -14.33
C TRP A 108 12.29 2.99 -12.88
N PHE A 109 11.50 3.87 -12.26
CA PHE A 109 10.90 3.70 -10.94
C PHE A 109 9.74 4.70 -10.75
N ASN A 110 8.51 4.22 -10.58
CA ASN A 110 7.30 5.05 -10.35
C ASN A 110 7.21 6.24 -11.36
N ILE A 111 6.66 7.38 -10.94
CA ILE A 111 6.71 8.66 -11.65
C ILE A 111 8.14 9.20 -11.87
N GLY A 112 9.13 8.64 -11.16
CA GLY A 112 10.58 8.90 -11.29
C GLY A 112 11.26 8.11 -12.43
N GLN A 113 10.54 7.92 -13.53
CA GLN A 113 11.00 7.18 -14.70
C GLN A 113 12.32 7.73 -15.27
N PHE A 114 12.47 9.07 -15.24
CA PHE A 114 13.65 9.80 -15.70
C PHE A 114 14.24 10.65 -14.56
N GLY A 115 15.55 10.52 -14.34
CA GLY A 115 16.24 11.30 -13.32
C GLY A 115 16.49 12.75 -13.72
N GLY A 116 16.87 13.57 -12.73
CA GLY A 116 16.99 15.03 -12.84
C GLY A 116 16.08 15.79 -11.88
N ASN A 117 15.11 15.11 -11.27
CA ASN A 117 14.20 15.62 -10.26
C ASN A 117 14.82 15.61 -8.84
N ILE A 118 14.08 16.17 -7.86
CA ILE A 118 14.40 16.04 -6.43
C ILE A 118 13.85 14.70 -5.94
N ILE A 119 14.69 13.87 -5.30
CA ILE A 119 14.38 12.50 -4.86
C ILE A 119 14.57 12.23 -3.36
N ASP A 120 15.29 13.10 -2.64
CA ASP A 120 15.33 13.09 -1.17
C ASP A 120 15.36 14.54 -0.68
N ALA A 121 14.69 14.88 0.42
CA ALA A 121 14.90 16.15 1.12
C ALA A 121 14.50 16.15 2.60
N VAL A 122 15.29 16.83 3.45
CA VAL A 122 14.99 16.98 4.88
C VAL A 122 15.32 18.37 5.42
N PRO A 123 14.59 18.84 6.46
CA PRO A 123 14.94 20.03 7.21
C PRO A 123 16.26 19.82 7.99
N LYS A 124 16.94 20.92 8.32
CA LYS A 124 18.18 20.93 9.10
C LYS A 124 18.02 21.68 10.42
N ALA A 125 18.62 21.13 11.46
CA ALA A 125 18.60 21.69 12.80
C ALA A 125 19.52 22.91 12.93
N ALA A 126 19.37 23.65 14.04
CA ALA A 126 20.12 24.88 14.27
C ALA A 126 21.65 24.70 14.42
N ASP A 127 22.14 23.46 14.58
CA ASP A 127 23.55 23.06 14.59
C ASP A 127 24.06 22.52 13.23
N GLY A 128 23.21 22.49 12.20
CA GLY A 128 23.54 22.02 10.86
C GLY A 128 23.37 20.51 10.64
N SER A 129 22.96 19.73 11.64
CA SER A 129 22.55 18.34 11.46
C SER A 129 21.22 18.23 10.68
N LEU A 130 20.92 17.05 10.14
CA LEU A 130 19.61 16.75 9.56
C LEU A 130 18.61 16.60 10.72
N ALA A 131 17.41 17.17 10.59
CA ALA A 131 16.42 17.25 11.67
C ALA A 131 15.31 16.19 11.59
N ALA A 132 15.22 15.47 10.48
CA ALA A 132 14.29 14.37 10.23
C ALA A 132 14.98 13.31 9.35
N GLU A 133 14.32 12.16 9.21
CA GLU A 133 14.56 11.19 8.16
C GLU A 133 13.69 11.52 6.93
N ASP A 134 14.01 10.96 5.77
CA ASP A 134 13.26 11.19 4.52
C ASP A 134 12.03 10.28 4.34
N HIS A 135 10.90 10.91 4.02
CA HIS A 135 9.61 10.31 3.73
C HIS A 135 8.98 10.95 2.48
N TYR A 136 9.76 11.12 1.41
CA TYR A 136 9.31 11.65 0.13
C TYR A 136 9.85 10.80 -1.02
N GLU A 137 9.07 10.66 -2.08
CA GLU A 137 9.48 9.88 -3.24
C GLU A 137 9.98 10.80 -4.36
N GLU A 138 9.08 11.41 -5.12
CA GLU A 138 9.49 12.26 -6.24
C GLU A 138 8.40 13.26 -6.66
N ALA A 139 8.82 14.28 -7.41
CA ALA A 139 7.93 15.10 -8.23
C ALA A 139 8.53 15.27 -9.62
N SER A 140 7.73 15.07 -10.66
CA SER A 140 8.13 15.25 -12.05
C SER A 140 7.21 16.22 -12.79
N LEU A 141 7.79 17.04 -13.66
CA LEU A 141 7.05 17.98 -14.49
C LEU A 141 6.32 17.22 -15.60
N GLY A 142 5.01 17.40 -15.70
CA GLY A 142 4.20 16.88 -16.81
C GLY A 142 4.12 17.88 -17.95
N THR A 143 4.73 17.56 -19.08
CA THR A 143 4.60 18.30 -20.34
C THR A 143 3.36 17.78 -21.08
N ASN A 144 2.42 18.67 -21.38
CA ASN A 144 1.14 18.34 -22.02
C ASN A 144 0.36 17.16 -21.40
N ILE A 145 0.44 17.05 -20.07
CA ILE A 145 -0.08 15.96 -19.24
C ILE A 145 0.70 14.65 -19.41
N GLU A 146 0.65 13.95 -20.54
CA GLU A 146 1.16 12.56 -20.63
C GLU A 146 2.69 12.38 -20.70
N SER A 147 3.45 13.46 -20.90
CA SER A 147 4.89 13.42 -21.16
C SER A 147 5.69 14.05 -20.03
N SER A 148 6.98 13.72 -19.94
CA SER A 148 7.88 14.15 -18.87
C SER A 148 9.30 14.35 -19.41
N PRO A 149 10.04 15.38 -18.97
CA PRO A 149 11.40 15.60 -19.46
C PRO A 149 12.37 14.46 -19.11
N ASN A 150 12.91 13.78 -20.12
CA ASN A 150 13.97 12.79 -19.95
C ASN A 150 15.33 13.50 -19.79
N TYR A 151 15.54 14.14 -18.64
CA TYR A 151 16.76 14.92 -18.41
C TYR A 151 17.99 14.02 -18.49
N ASP A 152 18.94 14.34 -19.36
CA ASP A 152 20.17 13.59 -19.56
C ASP A 152 21.44 14.34 -19.14
N ALA A 153 21.34 15.66 -18.96
CA ALA A 153 22.42 16.50 -18.46
C ALA A 153 21.98 17.24 -17.19
N VAL A 154 22.41 16.73 -16.03
CA VAL A 154 22.25 17.37 -14.72
C VAL A 154 23.59 17.99 -14.32
N THR A 155 23.61 19.31 -14.13
CA THR A 155 24.86 20.09 -14.03
C THR A 155 24.79 21.19 -12.98
N ILE A 156 25.87 21.39 -12.22
CA ILE A 156 25.99 22.51 -11.28
C ILE A 156 26.35 23.77 -12.09
N VAL A 157 25.39 24.67 -12.27
CA VAL A 157 25.56 25.96 -12.95
C VAL A 157 26.22 26.98 -12.02
N ASN A 158 25.86 26.96 -10.73
CA ASN A 158 26.55 27.69 -9.68
C ASN A 158 26.66 26.84 -8.42
N ALA A 159 27.88 26.68 -7.90
CA ALA A 159 28.13 25.92 -6.67
C ALA A 159 27.67 26.64 -5.39
N GLY A 160 27.28 27.92 -5.48
CA GLY A 160 26.86 28.73 -4.33
C GLY A 160 28.05 29.20 -3.48
N GLY A 161 27.84 29.33 -2.17
CA GLY A 161 28.83 29.83 -1.21
C GLY A 161 28.82 31.36 -1.06
N GLU A 162 29.97 31.92 -0.69
CA GLU A 162 30.20 33.37 -0.59
C GLU A 162 30.87 33.91 -1.87
N ASP A 163 30.49 35.11 -2.29
CA ASP A 163 31.22 35.89 -3.30
C ASP A 163 32.48 36.57 -2.71
N ALA A 164 33.21 37.30 -3.55
CA ALA A 164 34.47 37.94 -3.16
C ALA A 164 34.31 39.06 -2.11
N ASP A 165 33.09 39.54 -1.86
CA ASP A 165 32.77 40.53 -0.83
C ASP A 165 32.20 39.88 0.46
N GLY A 166 32.14 38.54 0.52
CA GLY A 166 31.64 37.78 1.67
C GLY A 166 30.11 37.69 1.73
N LYS A 167 29.41 37.90 0.60
CA LYS A 167 27.95 37.81 0.52
C LYS A 167 27.55 36.46 -0.07
N CYS A 168 26.56 35.79 0.51
CA CYS A 168 26.01 34.57 -0.05
C CYS A 168 25.45 34.77 -1.48
N ILE A 169 25.80 33.84 -2.36
CA ILE A 169 25.21 33.67 -3.70
C ILE A 169 24.41 32.35 -3.74
N PRO A 170 23.30 32.28 -4.51
CA PRO A 170 22.47 31.08 -4.56
C PRO A 170 23.20 29.92 -5.25
N ALA A 171 22.96 28.71 -4.77
CA ALA A 171 23.34 27.49 -5.47
C ALA A 171 22.33 27.21 -6.59
N VAL A 172 22.81 26.80 -7.78
CA VAL A 172 21.99 26.56 -8.96
C VAL A 172 22.43 25.27 -9.66
N VAL A 173 21.48 24.35 -9.83
CA VAL A 173 21.65 23.08 -10.56
C VAL A 173 20.67 23.08 -11.73
N ARG A 174 21.12 22.72 -12.93
CA ARG A 174 20.28 22.61 -14.12
C ARG A 174 20.17 21.16 -14.57
N ALA A 175 18.94 20.66 -14.68
CA ALA A 175 18.62 19.48 -15.47
C ALA A 175 18.19 19.90 -16.89
N THR A 176 18.61 19.15 -17.92
CA THR A 176 18.28 19.38 -19.34
C THR A 176 17.90 18.06 -20.01
N GLY A 177 16.82 18.03 -20.80
CA GLY A 177 16.43 16.89 -21.63
C GLY A 177 15.35 17.22 -22.68
N PRO A 178 15.08 16.33 -23.64
CA PRO A 178 13.89 16.39 -24.48
C PRO A 178 12.62 16.06 -23.68
N ASP A 179 11.46 16.27 -24.29
CA ASP A 179 10.22 15.57 -23.88
C ASP A 179 10.33 14.07 -24.22
N ASP A 180 9.71 13.21 -23.42
CA ASP A 180 9.54 11.76 -23.65
C ASP A 180 8.29 11.32 -22.87
N LEU A 181 7.73 10.16 -23.18
CA LEU A 181 6.48 9.68 -22.60
C LEU A 181 6.63 9.28 -21.13
N LEU A 182 5.68 9.69 -20.27
CA LEU A 182 5.53 9.06 -18.96
C LEU A 182 4.80 7.73 -19.16
N ASP A 183 5.57 6.63 -19.26
CA ASP A 183 5.04 5.28 -19.36
C ASP A 183 4.24 4.93 -18.10
N PHE A 184 4.77 5.29 -16.92
CA PHE A 184 4.19 4.86 -15.65
C PHE A 184 2.73 5.30 -15.44
N VAL A 185 2.31 6.46 -15.96
CA VAL A 185 0.92 6.94 -15.83
C VAL A 185 0.34 7.36 -17.19
N ASN A 186 -0.52 6.51 -17.77
CA ASN A 186 -1.36 6.90 -18.91
C ASN A 186 -2.64 7.61 -18.43
N GLY A 187 -2.58 8.94 -18.39
CA GLY A 187 -3.69 9.79 -17.93
C GLY A 187 -4.93 9.72 -18.82
N SER A 188 -4.74 9.51 -20.14
CA SER A 188 -5.82 9.38 -21.10
C SER A 188 -6.61 8.10 -20.86
N SER A 189 -5.94 6.96 -20.65
CA SER A 189 -6.59 5.69 -20.29
C SER A 189 -7.35 5.81 -18.98
N ALA A 190 -6.73 6.32 -17.92
CA ALA A 190 -7.39 6.47 -16.62
C ALA A 190 -8.69 7.32 -16.73
N ILE A 191 -8.64 8.44 -17.46
CA ILE A 191 -9.80 9.32 -17.66
C ILE A 191 -10.85 8.68 -18.60
N ARG A 192 -10.44 7.90 -19.61
CA ARG A 192 -11.34 7.15 -20.50
C ARG A 192 -12.05 6.01 -19.75
N ASP A 193 -11.36 5.29 -18.89
CA ASP A 193 -11.88 4.15 -18.11
C ASP A 193 -12.83 4.63 -17.00
N MET A 194 -12.63 5.85 -16.47
CA MET A 194 -13.63 6.58 -15.67
C MET A 194 -14.88 7.02 -16.47
N GLY A 195 -14.95 6.74 -17.77
CA GLY A 195 -16.10 7.06 -18.65
C GLY A 195 -16.12 8.50 -19.20
N PHE A 196 -15.03 9.25 -19.05
CA PHE A 196 -14.92 10.62 -19.54
C PHE A 196 -14.21 10.71 -20.91
N SER A 197 -14.29 11.88 -21.55
CA SER A 197 -13.61 12.13 -22.82
C SER A 197 -12.27 12.82 -22.57
N PHE A 198 -11.16 12.10 -22.76
CA PHE A 198 -9.85 12.76 -22.81
C PHE A 198 -9.69 13.57 -24.12
N PRO A 199 -9.26 14.84 -24.07
CA PRO A 199 -9.07 15.68 -25.25
C PRO A 199 -7.88 15.22 -26.10
N GLN A 200 -7.98 15.24 -27.44
CA GLN A 200 -6.80 15.02 -28.29
C GLN A 200 -5.77 16.16 -28.16
N SER A 201 -6.17 17.35 -27.71
CA SER A 201 -5.23 18.41 -27.33
C SER A 201 -4.46 18.16 -26.02
N ALA A 202 -4.77 17.10 -25.27
CA ALA A 202 -4.06 16.64 -24.08
C ALA A 202 -3.45 15.23 -24.22
N ASP A 203 -3.79 14.53 -25.30
CA ASP A 203 -3.32 13.20 -25.72
C ASP A 203 -2.00 13.42 -26.48
N ASP A 204 -0.87 13.11 -25.85
CA ASP A 204 0.41 13.67 -26.30
C ASP A 204 1.04 12.96 -27.49
N VAL A 205 1.79 13.73 -28.29
CA VAL A 205 2.17 13.35 -29.65
C VAL A 205 3.59 13.80 -30.01
N ASP A 206 4.57 13.44 -29.17
CA ASP A 206 6.01 13.66 -29.39
C ASP A 206 6.32 15.15 -29.66
N LEU A 207 6.22 15.97 -28.61
CA LEU A 207 6.39 17.40 -28.74
C LEU A 207 7.86 17.75 -29.05
N PRO A 208 8.13 18.56 -30.10
CA PRO A 208 9.48 18.96 -30.46
C PRO A 208 10.00 20.07 -29.53
N VAL A 209 10.11 19.76 -28.25
CA VAL A 209 10.56 20.65 -27.18
C VAL A 209 11.80 20.13 -26.47
N THR A 210 12.51 21.03 -25.80
CA THR A 210 13.60 20.71 -24.87
C THR A 210 13.36 21.49 -23.60
N VAL A 211 13.45 20.83 -22.44
CA VAL A 211 13.21 21.46 -21.14
C VAL A 211 14.54 21.68 -20.43
N HIS A 212 14.66 22.84 -19.77
CA HIS A 212 15.73 23.18 -18.85
C HIS A 212 15.12 23.51 -17.50
N THR A 213 15.39 22.72 -16.45
CA THR A 213 14.89 23.02 -15.10
C THR A 213 16.04 23.47 -14.22
N ASP A 214 16.02 24.77 -13.85
CA ASP A 214 16.95 25.37 -12.89
C ASP A 214 16.40 25.23 -11.46
N TYR A 215 17.04 24.38 -10.68
CA TYR A 215 16.84 24.21 -9.23
C TYR A 215 17.75 25.21 -8.49
N THR A 216 17.16 26.23 -7.87
CA THR A 216 17.87 27.33 -7.21
C THR A 216 17.57 27.35 -5.71
N LEU A 217 18.61 27.34 -4.88
CA LEU A 217 18.50 27.48 -3.43
C LEU A 217 19.28 28.72 -2.96
N ASP A 218 18.57 29.63 -2.28
CA ASP A 218 19.14 30.81 -1.62
C ASP A 218 19.65 30.50 -0.21
N ALA A 219 20.42 31.42 0.35
CA ALA A 219 20.79 31.40 1.77
C ALA A 219 19.55 31.45 2.69
N ASN A 220 19.54 30.60 3.72
CA ASN A 220 18.51 30.56 4.78
C ASN A 220 17.04 30.36 4.31
N GLN A 221 16.78 29.89 3.08
CA GLN A 221 15.44 29.46 2.62
C GLN A 221 15.19 27.98 2.89
N SER A 222 13.94 27.60 3.13
CA SER A 222 13.44 26.22 3.23
C SER A 222 12.67 25.79 1.97
N ALA A 223 13.03 26.36 0.82
CA ALA A 223 12.43 26.07 -0.47
C ALA A 223 13.48 26.10 -1.58
N VAL A 224 13.39 25.18 -2.53
CA VAL A 224 14.12 25.20 -3.80
C VAL A 224 13.19 25.82 -4.85
N THR A 225 13.61 26.92 -5.47
CA THR A 225 12.91 27.49 -6.63
C THR A 225 13.20 26.61 -7.84
N MET A 226 12.16 26.13 -8.52
CA MET A 226 12.25 25.26 -9.69
C MET A 226 11.71 26.01 -10.91
N ASN A 227 12.61 26.55 -11.73
CA ASN A 227 12.24 27.31 -12.92
C ASN A 227 12.52 26.47 -14.19
N SER A 228 11.45 26.00 -14.83
CA SER A 228 11.54 25.24 -16.09
C SER A 228 11.34 26.16 -17.29
N THR A 229 12.31 26.18 -18.19
CA THR A 229 12.20 26.82 -19.51
C THR A 229 11.98 25.74 -20.56
N ILE A 230 10.81 25.76 -21.20
CA ILE A 230 10.40 24.85 -22.27
C ILE A 230 10.69 25.54 -23.60
N ILE A 231 11.54 24.95 -24.42
CA ILE A 231 12.06 25.54 -25.67
C ILE A 231 11.44 24.79 -26.85
N ASN A 232 10.68 25.47 -27.69
CA ASN A 232 9.99 24.91 -28.85
C ASN A 232 10.86 25.00 -30.11
N ALA A 233 11.28 23.84 -30.64
CA ALA A 233 12.11 23.74 -31.84
C ALA A 233 11.31 23.84 -33.17
N SER A 234 9.98 23.92 -33.12
CA SER A 234 9.11 23.92 -34.30
C SER A 234 8.84 25.31 -34.89
N GLY A 235 8.40 25.32 -36.15
CA GLY A 235 7.97 26.53 -36.87
C GLY A 235 6.58 27.06 -36.52
N SER A 236 5.97 26.57 -35.45
CA SER A 236 4.58 26.87 -35.04
C SER A 236 4.48 27.06 -33.53
N ASP A 237 3.56 27.92 -33.07
CA ASP A 237 3.26 28.05 -31.64
C ASP A 237 2.65 26.73 -31.13
N LEU A 238 3.26 26.14 -30.11
CA LEU A 238 2.67 24.99 -29.40
C LEU A 238 1.74 25.51 -28.31
N ARG A 239 0.56 24.90 -28.17
CA ARG A 239 -0.39 25.17 -27.08
C ARG A 239 -0.56 23.92 -26.26
N ILE A 240 -0.17 23.98 -24.99
CA ILE A 240 0.00 22.82 -24.12
C ILE A 240 -0.69 23.01 -22.78
N TYR A 241 -1.05 21.90 -22.15
CA TYR A 241 -1.25 21.85 -20.71
C TYR A 241 0.10 21.69 -20.01
N LEU A 242 0.18 22.04 -18.72
CA LEU A 242 1.30 21.68 -17.87
C LEU A 242 0.76 21.03 -16.60
N ALA A 243 1.46 20.01 -16.14
CA ALA A 243 1.14 19.31 -14.91
C ALA A 243 2.36 19.15 -14.01
N GLU A 244 2.15 18.70 -12.78
CA GLU A 244 3.22 18.16 -11.92
C GLU A 244 2.68 16.88 -11.29
N TYR A 245 3.36 15.77 -11.55
CA TYR A 245 3.14 14.48 -10.90
C TYR A 245 3.92 14.46 -9.60
N VAL A 246 3.30 14.04 -8.50
CA VAL A 246 3.93 13.99 -7.19
C VAL A 246 3.46 12.76 -6.44
N ASN A 247 4.37 12.11 -5.72
CA ASN A 247 4.03 11.08 -4.75
C ASN A 247 4.76 11.32 -3.41
N GLY A 248 4.08 11.03 -2.31
CA GLY A 248 4.66 11.00 -0.97
C GLY A 248 5.28 9.64 -0.61
N SER A 249 4.56 8.54 -0.87
CA SER A 249 4.79 7.12 -0.51
C SER A 249 5.15 6.78 0.95
N GLY A 250 5.78 7.68 1.71
CA GLY A 250 6.15 7.46 3.10
C GLY A 250 5.00 7.74 4.07
N GLU A 251 5.35 7.80 5.36
CA GLU A 251 4.48 8.25 6.46
C GLU A 251 4.13 9.75 6.33
N VAL A 252 3.37 10.14 5.30
CA VAL A 252 2.99 11.51 4.95
C VAL A 252 1.57 11.59 4.38
N GLU A 253 0.72 12.43 4.97
CA GLU A 253 -0.67 12.60 4.53
C GLU A 253 -0.79 13.72 3.51
N LEU A 254 -1.44 13.45 2.37
CA LEU A 254 -1.80 14.48 1.39
C LEU A 254 -2.79 15.49 2.01
N PHE A 255 -2.51 16.79 1.83
CA PHE A 255 -3.37 17.90 2.21
C PHE A 255 -3.59 18.85 1.02
N GLN A 256 -4.85 19.25 0.82
CA GLN A 256 -5.29 20.12 -0.25
C GLN A 256 -6.17 21.26 0.29
N HIS A 257 -5.92 22.50 -0.16
CA HIS A 257 -6.60 23.68 0.38
C HIS A 257 -8.13 23.63 0.16
N GLY A 258 -8.89 23.83 1.23
CA GLY A 258 -10.35 23.74 1.25
C GLY A 258 -10.87 22.32 1.51
N TYR A 259 -10.23 21.29 0.95
CA TYR A 259 -10.61 19.89 1.15
C TYR A 259 -10.09 19.29 2.45
N GLY A 260 -8.89 19.64 2.88
CA GLY A 260 -8.25 19.00 4.03
C GLY A 260 -7.41 17.82 3.56
N PHE A 261 -7.54 16.68 4.24
CA PHE A 261 -6.66 15.52 4.07
C PHE A 261 -7.22 14.43 3.14
N GLY A 262 -6.32 13.74 2.46
CA GLY A 262 -6.59 12.54 1.66
C GLY A 262 -6.83 12.78 0.18
N GLU A 263 -6.89 11.67 -0.56
CA GLU A 263 -6.85 11.63 -2.03
C GLU A 263 -8.19 12.00 -2.69
N ALA A 264 -8.46 13.29 -2.83
CA ALA A 264 -9.58 13.76 -3.65
C ALA A 264 -9.33 13.42 -5.14
N LEU A 265 -10.13 12.50 -5.69
CA LEU A 265 -10.05 12.02 -7.08
C LEU A 265 -9.92 13.14 -8.13
N ILE A 266 -10.64 14.26 -7.93
CA ILE A 266 -10.52 15.48 -8.71
C ILE A 266 -11.00 16.69 -7.90
N THR A 267 -10.29 17.81 -7.89
CA THR A 267 -10.69 19.00 -7.12
C THR A 267 -11.27 20.12 -7.96
N ALA A 268 -12.00 21.04 -7.31
CA ALA A 268 -12.42 22.30 -7.90
C ALA A 268 -11.26 23.32 -7.88
N PRO A 269 -11.00 24.04 -8.97
CA PRO A 269 -9.92 25.03 -9.00
C PRO A 269 -10.31 26.30 -8.25
N CYS A 270 -9.48 26.76 -7.31
CA CYS A 270 -9.71 27.98 -6.51
C CYS A 270 -8.60 29.04 -6.64
N ALA A 271 -8.81 30.22 -6.08
CA ALA A 271 -7.81 31.30 -6.11
C ALA A 271 -6.67 31.09 -5.09
N SER A 272 -6.95 30.38 -3.99
CA SER A 272 -6.03 29.98 -2.92
C SER A 272 -5.41 28.59 -3.11
N CYS A 273 -5.82 27.86 -4.16
CA CYS A 273 -5.30 26.57 -4.60
C CYS A 273 -3.93 26.79 -5.24
N ARG A 274 -2.89 26.84 -4.38
CA ARG A 274 -1.52 27.23 -4.71
C ARG A 274 -0.46 26.19 -4.35
N SER A 275 -0.88 25.06 -3.79
CA SER A 275 -0.01 23.93 -3.50
C SER A 275 -0.80 22.65 -3.29
N ILE A 276 -0.13 21.52 -3.51
CA ILE A 276 -0.37 20.32 -2.69
C ILE A 276 0.67 20.27 -1.57
N ILE A 277 0.32 19.59 -0.48
CA ILE A 277 1.16 19.48 0.70
C ILE A 277 1.13 18.03 1.16
N TYR A 278 2.28 17.45 1.48
CA TYR A 278 2.39 16.16 2.16
C TYR A 278 2.87 16.41 3.60
N ALA A 279 2.02 16.17 4.59
CA ALA A 279 2.31 16.47 5.99
C ALA A 279 2.69 15.19 6.75
N GLY A 280 3.89 15.14 7.33
CA GLY A 280 4.40 13.96 8.04
C GLY A 280 3.45 13.40 9.10
N HIS A 281 3.08 12.14 8.93
CA HIS A 281 2.35 11.31 9.88
C HIS A 281 3.33 10.48 10.72
N GLU A 282 2.86 9.86 11.81
CA GLU A 282 3.64 8.97 12.70
C GLU A 282 5.18 9.22 12.76
N GLY A 283 6.00 8.44 12.05
CA GLY A 283 7.47 8.57 11.99
C GLY A 283 7.96 9.75 11.14
N GLY A 284 7.26 10.04 10.05
CA GLY A 284 7.48 11.21 9.20
C GLY A 284 7.12 12.55 9.86
N SER A 285 6.51 12.56 11.05
CA SER A 285 6.05 13.76 11.78
C SER A 285 7.10 14.84 12.08
N GLY A 286 8.38 14.62 11.78
CA GLY A 286 9.43 15.64 11.77
C GLY A 286 9.56 16.44 10.46
N VAL A 287 8.99 15.98 9.35
CA VAL A 287 9.14 16.55 8.00
C VAL A 287 7.78 16.75 7.31
N SER A 288 7.73 17.66 6.35
CA SER A 288 6.60 17.83 5.45
C SER A 288 7.09 18.44 4.15
N TYR A 289 6.36 18.21 3.07
CA TYR A 289 6.74 18.56 1.70
C TYR A 289 5.63 19.34 1.01
N GLY A 290 5.94 20.06 -0.06
CA GLY A 290 4.89 20.66 -0.89
C GLY A 290 5.41 21.33 -2.15
N ILE A 291 4.65 21.18 -3.24
CA ILE A 291 4.86 21.90 -4.50
C ILE A 291 3.99 23.15 -4.47
N VAL A 292 4.61 24.32 -4.36
CA VAL A 292 3.95 25.63 -4.35
C VAL A 292 4.06 26.30 -5.72
N HIS A 293 2.99 26.89 -6.24
CA HIS A 293 2.95 27.54 -7.55
C HIS A 293 2.15 28.85 -7.55
N ASN A 294 2.39 29.72 -8.54
CA ASN A 294 1.61 30.96 -8.73
C ASN A 294 0.59 30.90 -9.89
N THR A 295 0.34 29.72 -10.45
CA THR A 295 -0.73 29.54 -11.45
C THR A 295 -2.12 29.56 -10.79
N PRO A 296 -3.02 30.51 -11.12
CA PRO A 296 -4.42 30.47 -10.66
C PRO A 296 -5.19 29.39 -11.42
N ARG A 297 -6.37 29.00 -10.92
CA ARG A 297 -7.22 27.94 -11.48
C ARG A 297 -6.52 26.59 -11.67
N THR A 298 -5.70 26.16 -10.71
CA THR A 298 -5.09 24.83 -10.75
C THR A 298 -6.06 23.81 -10.11
N THR A 299 -6.25 22.68 -10.78
CA THR A 299 -6.99 21.50 -10.29
C THR A 299 -5.98 20.42 -9.89
N THR A 300 -6.33 19.57 -8.93
CA THR A 300 -5.62 18.30 -8.65
C THR A 300 -6.47 17.12 -9.08
N LEU A 301 -5.82 16.01 -9.43
CA LEU A 301 -6.41 14.67 -9.53
C LEU A 301 -5.55 13.71 -8.71
N SER A 302 -6.14 12.67 -8.13
CA SER A 302 -5.43 11.71 -7.26
C SER A 302 -5.89 10.30 -7.57
N VAL A 303 -4.97 9.39 -7.93
CA VAL A 303 -5.25 7.97 -8.24
C VAL A 303 -4.05 7.13 -7.82
N SER A 304 -4.27 6.08 -7.02
CA SER A 304 -3.23 5.15 -6.55
C SER A 304 -2.00 5.87 -5.99
N GLY A 305 -2.20 6.79 -5.03
CA GLY A 305 -1.13 7.56 -4.37
C GLY A 305 -0.45 8.64 -5.21
N VAL A 306 -0.61 8.60 -6.53
CA VAL A 306 -0.07 9.60 -7.45
C VAL A 306 -1.04 10.79 -7.54
N THR A 307 -0.59 11.94 -7.05
CA THR A 307 -1.31 13.20 -7.17
C THR A 307 -0.78 14.02 -8.35
N VAL A 308 -1.67 14.46 -9.23
CA VAL A 308 -1.36 15.26 -10.42
C VAL A 308 -1.97 16.66 -10.31
N LEU A 309 -1.14 17.70 -10.25
CA LEU A 309 -1.59 19.09 -10.39
C LEU A 309 -1.74 19.39 -11.88
N VAL A 310 -2.88 19.90 -12.34
CA VAL A 310 -3.07 20.40 -13.71
C VAL A 310 -3.19 21.93 -13.67
N TYR A 311 -2.15 22.60 -14.14
CA TYR A 311 -1.94 24.03 -13.95
C TYR A 311 -2.81 24.88 -14.88
N GLY A 312 -3.63 25.78 -14.31
CA GLY A 312 -4.42 26.76 -15.07
C GLY A 312 -5.77 26.29 -15.64
N THR A 313 -6.12 25.03 -15.40
CA THR A 313 -7.25 24.32 -16.02
C THR A 313 -8.22 23.76 -14.97
N ASP A 314 -9.53 23.89 -15.22
CA ASP A 314 -10.57 23.11 -14.52
C ASP A 314 -10.66 21.71 -15.14
N ALA A 315 -9.97 20.73 -14.57
CA ALA A 315 -9.92 19.39 -15.17
C ALA A 315 -11.29 18.69 -15.16
N THR A 316 -12.23 19.10 -14.29
CA THR A 316 -13.62 18.60 -14.34
C THR A 316 -14.31 19.05 -15.62
N VAL A 317 -14.05 20.28 -16.07
CA VAL A 317 -14.56 20.78 -17.37
C VAL A 317 -13.81 20.13 -18.53
N LEU A 318 -12.49 19.96 -18.43
CA LEU A 318 -11.66 19.35 -19.48
C LEU A 318 -12.13 17.92 -19.83
N ALA A 319 -12.40 17.09 -18.82
CA ALA A 319 -12.80 15.69 -18.98
C ALA A 319 -14.29 15.52 -19.32
N ALA A 320 -15.19 16.38 -18.79
CA ALA A 320 -16.63 16.27 -18.99
C ALA A 320 -17.15 16.98 -20.26
N VAL A 321 -16.32 17.76 -20.96
CA VAL A 321 -16.67 18.43 -22.21
C VAL A 321 -15.81 17.87 -23.36
N PRO A 322 -16.39 17.24 -24.39
CA PRO A 322 -15.61 16.64 -25.48
C PRO A 322 -15.09 17.69 -26.48
N GLU A 323 -14.07 17.31 -27.24
CA GLU A 323 -13.60 18.10 -28.37
C GLU A 323 -14.62 18.20 -29.51
N PRO A 324 -14.68 19.33 -30.25
CA PRO A 324 -13.84 20.52 -30.11
C PRO A 324 -14.41 21.58 -29.15
N LEU A 325 -15.39 21.24 -28.29
CA LEU A 325 -16.07 22.23 -27.44
C LEU A 325 -15.21 22.69 -26.26
N ASN A 326 -14.44 21.79 -25.65
CA ASN A 326 -13.46 22.12 -24.62
C ASN A 326 -12.34 23.06 -25.13
N GLN A 327 -11.95 23.00 -26.41
CA GLN A 327 -11.05 23.98 -27.04
C GLN A 327 -11.64 25.42 -27.08
N VAL A 328 -12.91 25.61 -26.67
CA VAL A 328 -13.55 26.91 -26.46
C VAL A 328 -13.83 27.17 -24.98
N THR A 329 -14.25 26.17 -24.19
CA THR A 329 -14.62 26.37 -22.77
C THR A 329 -13.44 26.28 -21.81
N GLU A 330 -12.46 25.42 -22.09
CA GLU A 330 -11.31 25.10 -21.23
C GLU A 330 -10.06 24.74 -22.08
N PRO A 331 -9.55 25.65 -22.93
CA PRO A 331 -8.45 25.35 -23.86
C PRO A 331 -7.07 25.33 -23.17
N PRO A 332 -6.02 24.80 -23.84
CA PRO A 332 -4.67 24.72 -23.25
C PRO A 332 -4.16 26.10 -22.80
N PRO A 333 -3.86 26.31 -21.51
CA PRO A 333 -3.63 27.64 -20.95
C PRO A 333 -2.25 28.22 -21.28
N PHE A 334 -1.29 27.39 -21.68
CA PHE A 334 0.07 27.80 -22.01
C PHE A 334 0.32 27.81 -23.52
N THR A 335 1.19 28.72 -23.96
CA THR A 335 1.68 28.80 -25.35
C THR A 335 3.20 28.90 -25.33
N VAL A 336 3.88 28.00 -26.04
CA VAL A 336 5.33 28.06 -26.29
C VAL A 336 5.55 28.58 -27.72
N PRO A 337 6.05 29.81 -27.93
CA PRO A 337 6.11 30.42 -29.26
C PRO A 337 6.97 29.64 -30.27
N ALA A 338 6.66 29.76 -31.55
CA ALA A 338 7.45 29.17 -32.64
C ALA A 338 8.93 29.59 -32.58
N ASN A 339 9.86 28.62 -32.50
CA ASN A 339 11.30 28.86 -32.31
C ASN A 339 11.62 29.71 -31.05
N GLY A 340 10.77 29.63 -30.03
CA GLY A 340 10.86 30.42 -28.80
C GLY A 340 10.70 29.56 -27.54
N GLU A 341 10.53 30.22 -26.40
CA GLU A 341 10.54 29.57 -25.09
C GLU A 341 9.41 30.07 -24.18
N LEU A 342 9.05 29.24 -23.20
CA LEU A 342 8.15 29.54 -22.10
C LEU A 342 8.86 29.21 -20.77
N SER A 343 8.88 30.15 -19.83
CA SER A 343 9.39 29.89 -18.47
C SER A 343 8.24 29.71 -17.48
N PHE A 344 8.33 28.67 -16.66
CA PHE A 344 7.35 28.25 -15.66
C PHE A 344 8.04 28.05 -14.30
N THR A 345 7.53 28.72 -13.26
CA THR A 345 8.17 28.75 -11.93
C THR A 345 7.25 28.17 -10.86
N ARG A 346 7.77 27.19 -10.11
CA ARG A 346 7.19 26.65 -8.88
C ARG A 346 8.29 26.49 -7.82
N TRP A 347 7.92 26.08 -6.61
CA TRP A 347 8.84 25.89 -5.49
C TRP A 347 8.59 24.55 -4.81
N PHE A 348 9.64 23.77 -4.61
CA PHE A 348 9.61 22.60 -3.73
C PHE A 348 9.98 23.06 -2.31
N VAL A 349 9.05 22.92 -1.37
CA VAL A 349 9.16 23.44 0.01
C VAL A 349 9.34 22.28 0.98
N VAL A 350 10.30 22.42 1.91
CA VAL A 350 10.54 21.46 2.99
C VAL A 350 10.21 22.11 4.33
N GLY A 351 9.23 21.55 5.01
CA GLY A 351 8.71 22.00 6.31
C GLY A 351 9.17 21.13 7.48
N THR A 352 8.37 21.13 8.54
CA THR A 352 8.68 20.49 9.82
C THR A 352 7.46 19.78 10.41
N GLY A 353 6.89 18.82 9.68
CA GLY A 353 5.83 17.94 10.19
C GLY A 353 4.39 18.44 10.08
N SER A 354 4.15 19.60 9.46
CA SER A 354 2.81 20.20 9.45
C SER A 354 2.50 21.05 8.23
N VAL A 355 1.24 21.04 7.83
CA VAL A 355 0.66 21.87 6.75
C VAL A 355 0.99 23.35 6.96
N ALA A 356 0.85 23.85 8.20
CA ALA A 356 1.21 25.21 8.56
C ALA A 356 2.67 25.58 8.24
N SER A 357 3.64 24.66 8.39
CA SER A 357 5.04 24.94 8.08
C SER A 357 5.32 25.14 6.57
N ILE A 358 4.52 24.50 5.71
CA ILE A 358 4.55 24.73 4.26
C ILE A 358 3.79 26.01 3.91
N LEU A 359 2.59 26.23 4.47
CA LEU A 359 1.78 27.41 4.20
C LEU A 359 2.44 28.72 4.66
N ASP A 360 3.12 28.74 5.82
CA ASP A 360 3.94 29.87 6.28
C ASP A 360 4.98 30.28 5.22
N THR A 361 5.58 29.29 4.53
CA THR A 361 6.57 29.51 3.46
C THR A 361 5.88 29.95 2.17
N GLN A 362 4.77 29.31 1.77
CA GLN A 362 3.94 29.71 0.62
C GLN A 362 3.50 31.19 0.72
N TYR A 363 2.96 31.61 1.87
CA TYR A 363 2.53 33.00 2.06
C TYR A 363 3.71 33.97 1.94
N SER A 364 4.91 33.59 2.39
CA SER A 364 6.12 34.39 2.21
C SER A 364 6.61 34.44 0.77
N LEU A 365 6.50 33.35 0.00
CA LEU A 365 6.90 33.30 -1.42
C LEU A 365 5.94 34.08 -2.32
N LEU A 366 4.62 33.97 -2.06
CA LEU A 366 3.56 34.62 -2.83
C LEU A 366 3.26 36.06 -2.37
N GLY A 367 3.94 36.56 -1.34
CA GLY A 367 3.77 37.94 -0.83
C GLY A 367 2.43 38.19 -0.13
N VAL A 368 1.82 37.16 0.46
CA VAL A 368 0.52 37.22 1.13
C VAL A 368 0.69 37.80 2.54
N SER A 369 0.06 38.96 2.78
CA SER A 369 -0.10 39.55 4.12
C SER A 369 -0.81 38.59 5.08
N THR A 370 -0.27 38.40 6.28
CA THR A 370 -0.74 37.41 7.26
C THR A 370 -0.74 37.93 8.69
N GLY A 371 -1.58 37.34 9.54
CA GLY A 371 -1.43 37.32 11.00
C GLY A 371 -0.90 35.96 11.48
N SER A 372 -0.53 35.86 12.74
CA SER A 372 -0.17 34.60 13.40
C SER A 372 -1.31 34.10 14.30
N VAL A 373 -1.51 32.79 14.31
CA VAL A 373 -2.38 32.09 15.27
C VAL A 373 -1.55 31.05 16.03
N GLY A 374 -1.83 30.86 17.30
CA GLY A 374 -1.19 29.80 18.08
C GLY A 374 -1.59 29.79 19.55
N GLY A 375 -0.98 28.89 20.31
CA GLY A 375 -1.20 28.76 21.76
C GLY A 375 -0.80 27.38 22.26
N THR A 376 -1.45 26.90 23.32
CA THR A 376 -1.12 25.61 23.95
C THR A 376 -2.31 24.68 24.15
N VAL A 377 -2.09 23.38 23.98
CA VAL A 377 -2.96 22.30 24.45
C VAL A 377 -2.34 21.67 25.70
N THR A 378 -3.11 21.53 26.77
CA THR A 378 -2.66 20.97 28.07
C THR A 378 -3.70 20.05 28.68
N ASP A 379 -3.28 19.02 29.42
CA ASP A 379 -4.15 18.27 30.34
C ASP A 379 -3.68 18.41 31.80
N GLN A 380 -4.13 17.54 32.70
CA GLN A 380 -3.80 17.61 34.13
C GLN A 380 -2.34 17.19 34.44
N ASN A 381 -1.67 16.49 33.53
CA ASN A 381 -0.28 16.08 33.67
C ASN A 381 0.70 17.14 33.10
N GLY A 382 0.26 17.97 32.15
CA GLY A 382 1.05 19.05 31.58
C GLY A 382 0.70 19.34 30.11
N PRO A 383 1.69 19.64 29.25
CA PRO A 383 1.45 19.84 27.82
C PRO A 383 1.04 18.53 27.13
N VAL A 384 0.16 18.63 26.12
CA VAL A 384 -0.18 17.51 25.23
C VAL A 384 0.54 17.74 23.90
N SER A 385 1.43 16.82 23.53
CA SER A 385 2.13 16.79 22.24
C SER A 385 1.30 16.03 21.21
N GLY A 386 1.47 16.33 19.92
CA GLY A 386 0.80 15.60 18.83
C GLY A 386 -0.71 15.85 18.69
N ALA A 387 -1.33 16.64 19.58
CA ALA A 387 -2.68 17.16 19.40
C ALA A 387 -2.76 18.07 18.15
N GLU A 388 -3.91 18.02 17.49
CA GLU A 388 -4.13 18.42 16.10
C GLU A 388 -5.16 19.55 16.00
N ILE A 389 -4.83 20.62 15.28
CA ILE A 389 -5.65 21.83 15.20
C ILE A 389 -5.97 22.15 13.74
N ALA A 390 -7.14 21.71 13.29
CA ALA A 390 -7.68 22.03 11.99
C ALA A 390 -8.22 23.48 11.96
N VAL A 391 -7.89 24.21 10.89
CA VAL A 391 -8.39 25.58 10.66
C VAL A 391 -9.47 25.54 9.60
N ILE A 392 -10.68 25.94 9.96
CA ILE A 392 -11.82 26.05 9.07
C ILE A 392 -12.02 27.52 8.68
N GLY A 393 -12.07 27.80 7.37
CA GLY A 393 -12.36 29.13 6.81
C GLY A 393 -13.84 29.37 6.54
N SER A 394 -14.24 30.64 6.44
CA SER A 394 -15.59 31.06 6.01
C SER A 394 -15.70 31.31 4.50
N ASP A 395 -14.57 31.56 3.83
CA ASP A 395 -14.55 32.24 2.53
C ASP A 395 -14.31 31.23 1.41
N ASN A 396 -15.38 30.87 0.68
CA ASN A 396 -15.30 30.02 -0.50
C ASN A 396 -14.81 30.84 -1.71
N ASP A 397 -13.62 30.49 -2.24
CA ASP A 397 -13.01 31.09 -3.44
C ASP A 397 -12.87 30.10 -4.61
N PHE A 398 -13.63 28.99 -4.59
CA PHE A 398 -13.68 28.00 -5.66
C PHE A 398 -14.35 28.56 -6.92
N THR A 399 -13.81 28.22 -8.10
CA THR A 399 -14.31 28.71 -9.38
C THR A 399 -15.63 28.01 -9.73
N PRO A 400 -16.76 28.74 -9.87
CA PRO A 400 -18.03 28.15 -10.24
C PRO A 400 -18.06 27.79 -11.74
N ILE A 401 -18.64 26.64 -12.07
CA ILE A 401 -18.90 26.25 -13.47
C ILE A 401 -20.01 27.13 -14.02
N ALA A 402 -19.77 27.79 -15.16
CA ALA A 402 -20.76 28.68 -15.77
C ALA A 402 -21.97 27.87 -16.33
N PRO A 403 -23.21 28.36 -16.16
CA PRO A 403 -24.40 27.63 -16.64
C PRO A 403 -24.36 27.36 -18.15
N GLY A 404 -24.47 26.09 -18.53
CA GLY A 404 -24.47 25.64 -19.92
C GLY A 404 -23.09 25.31 -20.52
N VAL A 405 -22.01 25.31 -19.71
CA VAL A 405 -20.69 24.78 -20.12
C VAL A 405 -20.74 23.26 -20.30
N LEU A 406 -21.36 22.55 -19.34
CA LEU A 406 -21.50 21.10 -19.41
C LEU A 406 -22.65 20.69 -20.35
N PRO A 407 -22.48 19.64 -21.17
CA PRO A 407 -23.52 19.16 -22.08
C PRO A 407 -24.67 18.46 -21.33
N LEU A 408 -25.84 18.37 -21.96
CA LEU A 408 -26.89 17.45 -21.51
C LEU A 408 -26.37 16.01 -21.62
N PRO A 409 -26.64 15.12 -20.64
CA PRO A 409 -27.74 15.19 -19.68
C PRO A 409 -27.43 15.82 -18.31
N TYR A 410 -26.22 16.35 -18.08
CA TYR A 410 -25.84 16.83 -16.74
C TYR A 410 -26.79 17.92 -16.22
N PRO A 411 -27.29 17.83 -14.97
CA PRO A 411 -28.17 18.84 -14.40
C PRO A 411 -27.39 20.14 -14.14
N PRO A 412 -28.07 21.30 -14.06
CA PRO A 412 -27.42 22.55 -13.66
C PRO A 412 -26.81 22.43 -12.27
N ILE A 413 -25.48 22.38 -12.20
CA ILE A 413 -24.73 22.38 -10.94
C ILE A 413 -25.03 23.68 -10.18
N PRO A 414 -25.19 23.64 -8.84
CA PRO A 414 -25.27 24.86 -8.03
C PRO A 414 -24.10 25.82 -8.31
N GLY A 415 -24.32 27.12 -8.15
CA GLY A 415 -23.30 28.15 -8.40
C GLY A 415 -22.16 28.21 -7.36
N ALA A 416 -21.93 27.14 -6.61
CA ALA A 416 -20.86 26.98 -5.64
C ALA A 416 -20.21 25.60 -5.86
N ARG A 417 -18.87 25.58 -5.86
CA ARG A 417 -18.00 24.39 -5.92
C ARG A 417 -17.26 24.25 -4.59
N GLY A 418 -16.58 23.11 -4.42
CA GLY A 418 -15.82 22.78 -3.22
C GLY A 418 -16.67 22.12 -2.13
N PRO A 419 -16.02 21.66 -1.05
CA PRO A 419 -16.62 20.79 -0.06
C PRO A 419 -17.36 21.54 1.05
N ALA A 420 -18.14 20.80 1.85
CA ALA A 420 -19.02 21.36 2.88
C ALA A 420 -18.29 22.08 4.03
N THR A 421 -17.06 21.70 4.36
CA THR A 421 -16.21 22.32 5.38
C THR A 421 -14.91 22.79 4.72
N LEU A 422 -14.59 24.08 4.78
CA LEU A 422 -13.39 24.63 4.15
C LEU A 422 -12.17 24.47 5.05
N VAL A 423 -11.44 23.35 4.96
CA VAL A 423 -10.23 23.10 5.74
C VAL A 423 -9.05 23.82 5.07
N VAL A 424 -8.58 24.94 5.65
CA VAL A 424 -7.65 25.86 4.99
C VAL A 424 -6.19 25.75 5.46
N ASN A 425 -5.96 25.17 6.65
CA ASN A 425 -4.65 24.96 7.27
C ASN A 425 -4.74 23.89 8.37
N HIS A 426 -3.64 23.19 8.70
CA HIS A 426 -3.54 22.26 9.84
C HIS A 426 -2.24 22.49 10.64
N MET A 427 -2.34 22.48 11.97
CA MET A 427 -1.21 22.64 12.90
C MET A 427 -1.19 21.48 13.89
N ARG A 428 -0.02 20.89 14.18
CA ARG A 428 0.17 19.95 15.29
C ARG A 428 0.92 20.61 16.45
N THR A 429 0.80 20.03 17.64
CA THR A 429 1.46 20.53 18.87
C THR A 429 2.85 19.92 19.10
N ASP A 430 3.82 20.77 19.46
CA ASP A 430 5.16 20.36 19.85
C ASP A 430 5.20 19.63 21.22
N ALA A 431 6.37 19.11 21.59
CA ALA A 431 6.59 18.44 22.89
C ALA A 431 6.42 19.36 24.13
N SER A 432 6.20 20.66 23.93
CA SER A 432 5.82 21.63 24.97
C SER A 432 4.34 22.06 24.87
N GLY A 433 3.55 21.34 24.07
CA GLY A 433 2.12 21.48 23.87
C GLY A 433 1.74 22.66 22.97
N ARG A 434 2.67 23.25 22.23
CA ARG A 434 2.45 24.49 21.47
C ARG A 434 2.13 24.21 20.01
N PHE A 435 1.12 24.89 19.50
CA PHE A 435 0.84 24.98 18.07
C PHE A 435 0.97 26.43 17.60
N GLN A 436 1.45 26.65 16.37
CA GLN A 436 1.50 27.95 15.73
C GLN A 436 1.49 27.83 14.21
N GLY A 437 0.88 28.80 13.54
CA GLY A 437 0.93 28.98 12.09
C GLY A 437 0.45 30.38 11.68
N ARG A 438 0.56 30.71 10.39
CA ARG A 438 0.02 31.95 9.81
C ARG A 438 -1.26 31.71 9.04
N LEU A 439 -2.07 32.76 8.97
CA LEU A 439 -3.28 32.84 8.17
C LEU A 439 -3.41 34.25 7.60
N PRO A 440 -4.07 34.44 6.44
CA PRO A 440 -4.53 35.76 6.00
C PRO A 440 -5.42 36.44 7.06
N PRO A 441 -5.60 37.78 7.01
CA PRO A 441 -6.57 38.46 7.86
C PRO A 441 -7.99 38.02 7.52
N GLY A 442 -8.74 37.54 8.52
CA GLY A 442 -10.07 36.95 8.34
C GLY A 442 -10.62 36.33 9.63
N ASP A 443 -11.83 35.81 9.59
CA ASP A 443 -12.44 35.04 10.69
C ASP A 443 -12.36 33.54 10.39
N TYR A 444 -11.93 32.76 11.38
CA TYR A 444 -11.68 31.32 11.26
C TYR A 444 -12.26 30.56 12.46
N GLN A 445 -12.45 29.26 12.30
CA GLN A 445 -12.75 28.34 13.40
C GLN A 445 -11.63 27.33 13.55
N LEU A 446 -11.03 27.27 14.74
CA LEU A 446 -10.12 26.22 15.14
C LEU A 446 -10.93 25.05 15.71
N ARG A 447 -10.69 23.83 15.23
CA ARG A 447 -11.17 22.58 15.83
C ARG A 447 -9.97 21.78 16.34
N LEU A 448 -10.14 21.06 17.45
CA LEU A 448 -9.10 20.29 18.12
C LEU A 448 -9.41 18.79 18.07
N ASN A 449 -8.49 18.00 17.52
CA ASN A 449 -8.41 16.56 17.72
C ASN A 449 -7.22 16.19 18.62
N ILE A 450 -7.32 15.06 19.29
CA ILE A 450 -6.21 14.43 20.00
C ILE A 450 -6.34 12.93 19.75
N PRO A 451 -5.48 12.32 18.91
CA PRO A 451 -5.56 10.90 18.59
C PRO A 451 -5.70 10.02 19.83
N GLY A 452 -6.59 9.04 19.76
CA GLY A 452 -6.93 8.16 20.89
C GLY A 452 -7.76 8.82 22.00
N ARG A 453 -8.34 10.02 21.82
CA ARG A 453 -9.23 10.65 22.81
C ARG A 453 -10.58 11.04 22.21
N GLY A 454 -11.65 10.90 22.99
CA GLY A 454 -13.00 11.31 22.60
C GLY A 454 -13.17 12.83 22.48
N ALA A 455 -14.20 13.27 21.76
CA ALA A 455 -14.46 14.67 21.43
C ALA A 455 -14.64 15.57 22.67
N LEU A 456 -14.05 16.78 22.59
CA LEU A 456 -13.81 17.60 23.78
C LEU A 456 -14.82 18.75 23.94
N PRO A 457 -15.47 18.90 25.11
CA PRO A 457 -16.25 20.09 25.43
C PRO A 457 -15.38 21.35 25.43
N GLY A 458 -15.49 22.16 24.37
CA GLY A 458 -14.61 23.32 24.14
C GLY A 458 -13.43 23.06 23.20
N GLY A 459 -13.39 21.92 22.51
CA GLY A 459 -12.46 21.63 21.40
C GLY A 459 -12.75 22.41 20.10
N THR A 460 -13.51 23.50 20.18
CA THR A 460 -13.83 24.38 19.04
C THR A 460 -13.78 25.83 19.49
N ALA A 461 -13.07 26.67 18.77
CA ALA A 461 -12.91 28.09 19.08
C ALA A 461 -12.92 28.94 17.80
N ASN A 462 -13.77 29.98 17.77
CA ASN A 462 -13.77 30.95 16.68
C ASN A 462 -12.73 32.04 16.98
N VAL A 463 -11.90 32.38 16.00
CA VAL A 463 -10.78 33.33 16.12
C VAL A 463 -10.77 34.33 14.96
N SER A 464 -10.51 35.60 15.26
CA SER A 464 -10.26 36.63 14.25
C SER A 464 -8.76 36.85 14.10
N VAL A 465 -8.28 36.87 12.85
CA VAL A 465 -6.87 37.09 12.50
C VAL A 465 -6.71 38.49 11.94
N THR A 466 -5.75 39.24 12.47
CA THR A 466 -5.40 40.59 12.00
C THR A 466 -3.96 40.60 11.51
N GLU A 467 -3.70 41.31 10.42
CA GLU A 467 -2.38 41.42 9.80
C GLU A 467 -1.30 41.85 10.82
N ASN A 468 -0.16 41.16 10.82
CA ASN A 468 0.98 41.41 11.71
C ASN A 468 0.66 41.33 13.23
N GLN A 469 -0.47 40.72 13.62
CA GLN A 469 -0.82 40.46 15.02
C GLN A 469 -0.77 38.96 15.35
N LEU A 470 -0.68 38.64 16.65
CA LEU A 470 -0.78 37.27 17.17
C LEU A 470 -2.13 37.09 17.87
N THR A 471 -2.96 36.21 17.34
CA THR A 471 -4.19 35.75 17.99
C THR A 471 -3.89 34.48 18.78
N THR A 472 -4.05 34.53 20.11
CA THR A 472 -3.75 33.41 21.01
C THR A 472 -5.01 32.63 21.38
N GLN A 473 -5.01 31.31 21.15
CA GLN A 473 -6.05 30.39 21.60
C GLN A 473 -5.43 29.20 22.33
N ASN A 474 -5.89 28.91 23.54
CA ASN A 474 -5.44 27.75 24.33
C ASN A 474 -6.59 26.75 24.49
N PHE A 475 -6.25 25.47 24.63
CA PHE A 475 -7.22 24.39 24.87
C PHE A 475 -6.83 23.58 26.11
N THR A 476 -7.80 22.88 26.68
CA THR A 476 -7.57 21.98 27.82
C THR A 476 -8.28 20.65 27.59
N ALA A 477 -7.53 19.56 27.75
CA ALA A 477 -7.99 18.19 27.52
C ALA A 477 -8.15 17.42 28.84
N PRO A 478 -9.01 16.37 28.87
CA PRO A 478 -8.96 15.35 29.90
C PRO A 478 -7.71 14.49 29.75
N LEU A 479 -7.37 13.78 30.82
CA LEU A 479 -6.38 12.70 30.78
C LEU A 479 -6.86 11.57 29.84
N PRO A 480 -5.96 10.91 29.11
CA PRO A 480 -6.28 9.72 28.31
C PRO A 480 -6.61 8.55 29.24
N ALA A 481 -7.34 7.55 28.75
CA ALA A 481 -7.23 6.21 29.32
C ALA A 481 -6.10 5.47 28.61
N GLN A 482 -5.44 4.52 29.29
CA GLN A 482 -4.35 3.75 28.68
C GLN A 482 -4.61 2.25 28.77
N LEU A 483 -4.30 1.53 27.69
CA LEU A 483 -4.38 0.08 27.59
C LEU A 483 -2.98 -0.51 27.41
N ARG A 484 -2.74 -1.67 28.02
CA ARG A 484 -1.62 -2.55 27.67
C ARG A 484 -2.10 -4.00 27.62
N VAL A 485 -1.81 -4.68 26.52
CA VAL A 485 -2.13 -6.10 26.34
C VAL A 485 -0.85 -6.90 26.21
N LEU A 486 -0.68 -7.84 27.13
CA LEU A 486 0.33 -8.89 27.05
C LEU A 486 -0.32 -10.11 26.40
N VAL A 487 0.34 -10.73 25.41
CA VAL A 487 -0.22 -11.87 24.67
C VAL A 487 0.71 -13.07 24.72
N VAL A 488 0.17 -14.22 25.14
CA VAL A 488 0.92 -15.46 25.32
C VAL A 488 0.24 -16.68 24.70
N ASP A 489 1.03 -17.70 24.39
CA ASP A 489 0.59 -19.01 23.90
C ASP A 489 0.09 -19.95 25.04
N GLU A 490 -0.19 -21.22 24.68
CA GLU A 490 -0.46 -22.30 25.62
C GLU A 490 0.66 -22.56 26.65
N ASN A 491 1.91 -22.24 26.33
CA ASN A 491 3.10 -22.47 27.17
C ASN A 491 3.47 -21.26 28.06
N ASN A 492 2.79 -20.12 27.91
CA ASN A 492 3.13 -18.81 28.50
C ASN A 492 4.35 -18.10 27.86
N LEU A 493 4.68 -18.44 26.62
CA LEU A 493 5.66 -17.72 25.79
C LEU A 493 4.98 -16.50 25.13
N PRO A 494 5.64 -15.33 25.07
CA PRO A 494 5.10 -14.16 24.37
C PRO A 494 4.94 -14.39 22.85
N ILE A 495 3.81 -13.98 22.28
CA ILE A 495 3.50 -14.12 20.84
C ILE A 495 2.88 -12.85 20.27
N ALA A 496 3.20 -12.50 19.02
CA ALA A 496 2.56 -11.39 18.32
C ALA A 496 1.09 -11.70 18.05
N ALA A 497 0.24 -10.67 18.03
CA ALA A 497 -1.20 -10.80 17.78
C ALA A 497 -1.82 -9.43 17.47
N LYS A 498 -2.93 -9.44 16.74
CA LYS A 498 -3.87 -8.31 16.63
C LYS A 498 -4.55 -8.06 17.97
N VAL A 499 -4.73 -6.79 18.32
CA VAL A 499 -5.38 -6.30 19.53
C VAL A 499 -6.37 -5.22 19.13
N GLN A 500 -7.68 -5.48 19.27
CA GLN A 500 -8.75 -4.58 18.86
C GLN A 500 -9.64 -4.19 20.03
N LEU A 501 -10.01 -2.91 20.12
CA LEU A 501 -11.11 -2.46 20.97
C LEU A 501 -12.36 -2.25 20.13
N ILE A 502 -13.48 -2.76 20.62
CA ILE A 502 -14.77 -2.80 19.94
C ILE A 502 -15.80 -2.03 20.76
N GLY A 503 -16.56 -1.16 20.08
CA GLY A 503 -17.61 -0.33 20.67
C GLY A 503 -17.91 0.90 19.82
N SER A 504 -18.61 1.87 20.40
CA SER A 504 -18.85 3.17 19.76
C SER A 504 -17.62 4.07 19.91
N ASP A 505 -17.08 4.57 18.79
CA ASP A 505 -16.15 5.69 18.85
C ASP A 505 -16.89 6.98 19.26
N SER A 506 -16.19 7.87 19.94
CA SER A 506 -16.63 9.22 20.28
C SER A 506 -15.58 10.29 19.97
N SER A 507 -14.51 9.94 19.24
CA SER A 507 -13.53 10.88 18.66
C SER A 507 -14.21 12.00 17.84
N PRO A 508 -13.53 13.14 17.62
CA PRO A 508 -13.96 14.12 16.63
C PRO A 508 -14.17 13.50 15.24
N ASP A 509 -13.27 12.62 14.81
CA ASP A 509 -13.27 11.99 13.49
C ASP A 509 -14.48 11.06 13.26
N ALA A 510 -14.98 10.42 14.32
CA ALA A 510 -16.20 9.61 14.26
C ALA A 510 -17.51 10.43 14.30
N GLY A 511 -17.45 11.70 14.69
CA GLY A 511 -18.60 12.59 14.88
C GLY A 511 -18.82 13.61 13.76
N GLU A 512 -17.76 13.97 13.03
CA GLU A 512 -17.83 14.87 11.88
C GLU A 512 -18.25 14.08 10.62
N PRO A 513 -19.12 14.62 9.74
CA PRO A 513 -19.31 14.05 8.42
C PRO A 513 -18.01 14.17 7.61
N GLN A 514 -17.70 13.16 6.79
CA GLN A 514 -16.64 13.24 5.79
C GLN A 514 -16.76 14.54 4.99
N ASN A 515 -15.64 15.20 4.71
CA ASN A 515 -15.68 16.50 4.04
C ASN A 515 -16.03 16.32 2.57
N GLN A 516 -17.30 16.55 2.24
CA GLN A 516 -17.92 16.09 1.00
C GLN A 516 -18.18 17.22 -0.01
N GLU A 517 -17.89 16.93 -1.28
CA GLU A 517 -18.41 17.66 -2.44
C GLU A 517 -19.19 16.71 -3.37
N SER A 518 -20.37 17.13 -3.81
CA SER A 518 -21.19 16.45 -4.81
C SER A 518 -20.88 17.00 -6.21
N VAL A 519 -20.02 16.31 -6.95
CA VAL A 519 -19.54 16.68 -8.29
C VAL A 519 -20.52 16.21 -9.39
N LEU A 520 -20.55 16.95 -10.50
CA LEU A 520 -21.41 16.72 -11.69
C LEU A 520 -22.91 16.50 -11.38
N GLY A 521 -23.41 17.10 -10.29
CA GLY A 521 -24.80 16.98 -9.85
C GLY A 521 -25.13 15.73 -9.03
N GLY A 522 -24.11 15.10 -8.41
CA GLY A 522 -24.27 13.92 -7.57
C GLY A 522 -23.94 12.60 -8.29
N LEU A 523 -23.24 12.66 -9.42
CA LEU A 523 -22.69 11.48 -10.11
C LEU A 523 -21.38 11.00 -9.45
N LEU A 524 -20.66 11.90 -8.78
CA LEU A 524 -19.46 11.62 -8.00
C LEU A 524 -19.58 12.34 -6.65
N THR A 525 -19.21 11.65 -5.57
CA THR A 525 -19.08 12.25 -4.24
C THR A 525 -17.64 12.13 -3.79
N LEU A 526 -16.96 13.27 -3.70
CA LEU A 526 -15.62 13.35 -3.10
C LEU A 526 -15.75 13.28 -1.58
N ASN A 527 -14.77 12.66 -0.92
CA ASN A 527 -14.67 12.60 0.54
C ASN A 527 -13.23 12.92 0.93
N THR A 528 -13.04 13.73 1.97
CA THR A 528 -11.72 14.09 2.54
C THR A 528 -11.82 14.24 4.06
N GLY A 529 -10.69 14.14 4.75
CA GLY A 529 -10.57 14.22 6.21
C GLY A 529 -10.29 15.64 6.73
N ILE A 530 -10.58 15.89 8.01
CA ILE A 530 -10.41 17.21 8.64
C ILE A 530 -9.08 17.32 9.42
N PHE A 531 -8.63 16.23 10.05
CA PHE A 531 -7.45 16.20 10.94
C PHE A 531 -6.30 15.34 10.39
N GLY A 532 -6.66 14.21 9.76
CA GLY A 532 -5.78 13.33 8.98
C GLY A 532 -6.58 12.63 7.88
N ASP A 533 -5.95 11.74 7.11
CA ASP A 533 -6.69 10.96 6.10
C ASP A 533 -7.62 9.93 6.76
N PHE A 534 -8.86 9.84 6.27
CA PHE A 534 -9.88 8.89 6.73
C PHE A 534 -9.83 7.55 5.98
N ALA A 535 -9.09 7.48 4.86
CA ALA A 535 -9.06 6.36 3.94
C ALA A 535 -7.81 5.47 4.10
N ALA A 536 -6.61 6.07 4.15
CA ALA A 536 -5.32 5.39 4.03
C ALA A 536 -5.10 4.22 5.01
N ASP A 537 -5.43 4.40 6.29
CA ASP A 537 -5.56 3.31 7.27
C ASP A 537 -6.88 3.50 8.03
N LYS A 538 -7.98 2.94 7.50
CA LYS A 538 -9.35 3.13 8.03
C LYS A 538 -9.70 2.11 9.13
N LEU A 539 -10.51 2.51 10.12
CA LEU A 539 -11.05 1.58 11.13
C LEU A 539 -12.32 0.86 10.61
N PRO A 540 -12.45 -0.45 10.81
CA PRO A 540 -13.68 -1.20 10.54
C PRO A 540 -14.90 -0.75 11.35
N GLY A 541 -16.09 -1.11 10.87
CA GLY A 541 -17.35 -0.92 11.59
C GLY A 541 -17.28 -1.47 13.01
N GLY A 542 -17.46 -0.58 14.00
CA GLY A 542 -17.47 -0.91 15.42
C GLY A 542 -16.11 -1.18 16.07
N VAL A 543 -15.00 -0.99 15.37
CA VAL A 543 -13.63 -1.05 15.93
C VAL A 543 -13.15 0.38 16.17
N ILE A 544 -12.62 0.67 17.36
CA ILE A 544 -12.18 2.01 17.78
C ILE A 544 -10.65 2.15 17.91
N LEU A 545 -9.95 1.01 17.88
CA LEU A 545 -8.50 0.87 17.97
C LEU A 545 -8.15 -0.51 17.41
N SER A 546 -7.10 -0.60 16.59
CA SER A 546 -6.61 -1.87 16.02
C SER A 546 -5.09 -1.84 15.98
N GLU A 547 -4.47 -2.40 17.01
CA GLU A 547 -3.02 -2.35 17.26
C GLU A 547 -2.42 -3.76 17.41
N PHE A 548 -1.10 -3.82 17.62
CA PHE A 548 -0.34 -5.07 17.62
C PHE A 548 0.36 -5.33 18.95
N ALA A 549 0.41 -6.59 19.38
CA ALA A 549 1.24 -7.05 20.49
C ALA A 549 2.73 -7.20 20.06
N VAL A 550 3.28 -6.18 19.39
CA VAL A 550 4.68 -6.10 18.99
C VAL A 550 5.17 -4.65 19.18
N ALA A 551 5.70 -4.33 20.36
CA ALA A 551 6.16 -2.98 20.65
C ALA A 551 7.52 -2.68 19.98
N ASP A 552 7.54 -1.66 19.11
CA ASP A 552 8.74 -1.10 18.47
C ASP A 552 8.92 0.40 18.79
N PRO A 553 9.16 0.79 20.07
CA PRO A 553 9.26 2.18 20.50
C PRO A 553 10.54 2.89 20.02
N LEU A 554 11.40 2.21 19.24
CA LEU A 554 12.64 2.77 18.69
C LEU A 554 12.63 2.88 17.15
N ARG A 555 11.68 2.22 16.47
CA ARG A 555 11.60 2.06 15.00
C ARG A 555 12.87 1.50 14.34
N ARG A 556 13.74 0.85 15.12
CA ARG A 556 15.03 0.28 14.69
C ARG A 556 15.55 -0.74 15.69
N GLY A 557 16.25 -1.76 15.20
CA GLY A 557 16.70 -2.89 15.99
C GLY A 557 15.54 -3.78 16.46
N ALA A 558 15.83 -4.58 17.49
CA ALA A 558 14.96 -5.63 18.00
C ALA A 558 13.63 -5.10 18.58
N VAL A 559 12.53 -5.76 18.20
CA VAL A 559 11.17 -5.47 18.70
C VAL A 559 10.78 -6.36 19.89
N THR A 560 9.81 -5.92 20.69
CA THR A 560 9.29 -6.70 21.83
C THR A 560 8.00 -7.43 21.45
N VAL A 561 8.10 -8.73 21.18
CA VAL A 561 6.96 -9.59 20.82
C VAL A 561 6.13 -9.96 22.07
N GLY A 562 4.80 -9.95 21.93
CA GLY A 562 3.83 -10.31 22.97
C GLY A 562 3.45 -9.20 23.94
N ASP A 563 3.68 -7.95 23.58
CA ASP A 563 3.37 -6.76 24.38
C ASP A 563 3.02 -5.58 23.44
N THR A 564 1.90 -4.90 23.69
CA THR A 564 1.52 -3.68 22.94
C THR A 564 2.30 -2.44 23.37
N GLY A 565 3.00 -2.49 24.52
CA GLY A 565 3.37 -1.26 25.22
C GLY A 565 2.13 -0.54 25.78
N LEU A 566 2.22 0.77 25.97
CA LEU A 566 1.09 1.61 26.42
C LEU A 566 0.42 2.28 25.22
N LEU A 567 -0.84 1.95 24.98
CA LEU A 567 -1.70 2.58 23.97
C LEU A 567 -2.60 3.61 24.65
N GLU A 568 -2.75 4.82 24.09
CA GLU A 568 -3.80 5.76 24.52
C GLU A 568 -5.12 5.40 23.83
N ALA A 569 -6.23 5.47 24.57
CA ALA A 569 -7.56 5.19 24.06
C ALA A 569 -8.61 6.02 24.80
N GLN A 570 -9.77 6.20 24.16
CA GLN A 570 -10.90 6.89 24.77
C GLN A 570 -11.40 6.12 25.99
N ALA A 571 -11.92 6.85 26.99
CA ALA A 571 -12.49 6.24 28.19
C ALA A 571 -13.92 5.74 27.91
N GLY A 572 -14.25 4.55 28.42
CA GLY A 572 -15.53 3.89 28.15
C GLY A 572 -15.55 2.42 28.55
N GLU A 573 -16.56 1.70 28.08
CA GLU A 573 -16.68 0.24 28.19
C GLU A 573 -16.64 -0.36 26.78
N PHE A 574 -15.76 -1.33 26.56
CA PHE A 574 -15.45 -1.89 25.25
C PHE A 574 -15.30 -3.40 25.33
N VAL A 575 -15.45 -4.10 24.20
CA VAL A 575 -14.98 -5.48 24.06
C VAL A 575 -13.56 -5.44 23.51
N LEU A 576 -12.60 -5.97 24.27
CA LEU A 576 -11.28 -6.30 23.77
C LEU A 576 -11.36 -7.62 23.02
N SER A 577 -10.92 -7.66 21.76
CA SER A 577 -10.63 -8.91 21.04
C SER A 577 -9.13 -8.98 20.72
N VAL A 578 -8.57 -10.19 20.81
CA VAL A 578 -7.17 -10.49 20.54
C VAL A 578 -7.09 -11.77 19.72
N SER A 579 -6.35 -11.74 18.61
CA SER A 579 -6.29 -12.85 17.65
C SER A 579 -4.93 -12.95 16.97
N ARG A 580 -4.49 -14.18 16.68
CA ARG A 580 -3.26 -14.47 15.93
C ARG A 580 -3.59 -15.24 14.64
N GLY A 581 -4.43 -14.63 13.80
CA GLY A 581 -4.88 -15.19 12.53
C GLY A 581 -5.56 -16.57 12.60
N PRO A 582 -5.72 -17.23 11.44
CA PRO A 582 -6.65 -18.35 11.26
C PRO A 582 -6.20 -19.69 11.86
N ARG A 583 -4.98 -19.79 12.40
CA ARG A 583 -4.51 -21.00 13.09
C ARG A 583 -4.86 -21.00 14.59
N TYR A 584 -5.30 -19.87 15.14
CA TYR A 584 -5.45 -19.64 16.58
C TYR A 584 -6.88 -19.41 17.07
N SER A 585 -7.10 -19.66 18.35
CA SER A 585 -8.27 -19.19 19.08
C SER A 585 -8.32 -17.66 19.17
N GLU A 586 -9.51 -17.08 19.19
CA GLU A 586 -9.75 -15.71 19.63
C GLU A 586 -9.79 -15.64 21.17
N HIS A 587 -9.26 -14.58 21.76
CA HIS A 587 -9.53 -14.17 23.14
C HIS A 587 -10.42 -12.92 23.13
N SER A 588 -11.51 -12.94 23.89
CA SER A 588 -12.46 -11.82 23.97
C SER A 588 -12.84 -11.53 25.42
N GLN A 589 -12.84 -10.25 25.81
CA GLN A 589 -13.11 -9.81 27.18
C GLN A 589 -13.69 -8.38 27.22
N THR A 590 -14.73 -8.12 28.02
CA THR A 590 -15.16 -6.74 28.32
C THR A 590 -14.10 -6.02 29.16
N VAL A 591 -13.77 -4.79 28.80
CA VAL A 591 -12.81 -3.92 29.51
C VAL A 591 -13.42 -2.54 29.75
N THR A 592 -13.11 -1.95 30.91
CA THR A 592 -13.48 -0.57 31.24
C THR A 592 -12.22 0.29 31.28
N LEU A 593 -12.16 1.31 30.43
CA LEU A 593 -11.03 2.23 30.33
C LEU A 593 -11.38 3.55 31.04
N THR A 594 -10.52 3.96 31.98
CA THR A 594 -10.77 5.10 32.88
C THR A 594 -9.73 6.21 32.67
N PRO A 595 -10.13 7.51 32.62
CA PRO A 595 -9.18 8.61 32.42
C PRO A 595 -8.08 8.65 33.49
N GLY A 596 -6.83 8.77 33.07
CA GLY A 596 -5.65 8.79 33.93
C GLY A 596 -5.25 7.42 34.50
N ALA A 597 -5.85 6.33 34.04
CA ALA A 597 -5.54 4.97 34.51
C ALA A 597 -4.99 4.07 33.39
N VAL A 598 -4.06 3.18 33.75
CA VAL A 598 -3.59 2.09 32.90
C VAL A 598 -4.38 0.82 33.22
N THR A 599 -5.09 0.29 32.22
CA THR A 599 -5.71 -1.03 32.24
C THR A 599 -4.76 -2.02 31.56
N THR A 600 -4.30 -3.04 32.29
CA THR A 600 -3.46 -4.10 31.75
C THR A 600 -4.24 -5.41 31.65
N VAL A 601 -4.22 -6.06 30.49
CA VAL A 601 -4.81 -7.38 30.24
C VAL A 601 -3.72 -8.37 29.83
N THR A 602 -3.90 -9.66 30.17
CA THR A 602 -3.08 -10.75 29.64
C THR A 602 -3.97 -11.72 28.88
N ALA A 603 -3.89 -11.67 27.55
CA ALA A 603 -4.63 -12.54 26.66
C ALA A 603 -3.83 -13.84 26.42
N ARG A 604 -4.52 -15.00 26.48
CA ARG A 604 -3.95 -16.29 26.09
C ARG A 604 -4.64 -16.79 24.82
N LEU A 605 -3.85 -16.97 23.77
CA LEU A 605 -4.26 -17.64 22.54
C LEU A 605 -3.67 -19.06 22.52
N VAL A 606 -4.26 -19.96 21.73
CA VAL A 606 -3.77 -21.32 21.52
C VAL A 606 -3.82 -21.64 20.03
N LYS A 607 -2.81 -22.32 19.48
CA LYS A 607 -2.86 -22.85 18.11
C LYS A 607 -3.84 -24.03 18.06
N VAL A 608 -5.06 -23.78 17.56
CA VAL A 608 -6.15 -24.77 17.57
C VAL A 608 -6.26 -25.56 16.27
N VAL A 609 -5.80 -24.99 15.15
CA VAL A 609 -5.75 -25.68 13.85
C VAL A 609 -4.39 -26.36 13.70
N ASP A 610 -4.41 -27.68 13.47
CA ASP A 610 -3.21 -28.43 13.12
C ASP A 610 -2.97 -28.34 11.61
N THR A 611 -1.93 -27.59 11.22
CA THR A 611 -1.52 -27.35 9.83
C THR A 611 -0.19 -28.03 9.52
N THR A 612 0.06 -29.19 10.12
CA THR A 612 1.29 -29.99 9.88
C THR A 612 1.47 -30.31 8.39
N ASP A 613 2.73 -30.39 7.97
CA ASP A 613 3.23 -30.57 6.60
C ASP A 613 2.83 -29.45 5.59
N HIS A 614 2.36 -28.32 6.11
CA HIS A 614 1.98 -27.12 5.36
C HIS A 614 2.57 -25.83 5.96
N LEU A 615 2.79 -24.83 5.10
CA LEU A 615 3.10 -23.44 5.47
C LEU A 615 2.00 -22.50 4.98
N LEU A 616 1.89 -21.33 5.64
CA LEU A 616 0.97 -20.23 5.32
C LEU A 616 1.74 -19.12 4.59
N ALA A 617 1.28 -18.73 3.40
CA ALA A 617 1.93 -17.66 2.64
C ALA A 617 0.99 -16.74 1.85
N ASP A 618 1.50 -15.53 1.60
CA ASP A 618 0.90 -14.51 0.75
C ASP A 618 1.92 -14.04 -0.31
N PHE A 619 1.42 -13.73 -1.50
CA PHE A 619 2.23 -13.43 -2.69
C PHE A 619 1.85 -12.12 -3.39
N HIS A 620 0.96 -11.33 -2.82
CA HIS A 620 0.64 -9.98 -3.30
C HIS A 620 0.55 -9.05 -2.09
N VAL A 621 1.62 -8.28 -1.86
CA VAL A 621 1.89 -7.62 -0.58
C VAL A 621 2.70 -6.34 -0.81
N HIS A 622 2.06 -5.18 -0.63
CA HIS A 622 2.72 -3.89 -0.83
C HIS A 622 3.40 -3.34 0.42
N SER A 623 3.97 -2.15 0.30
CA SER A 623 4.57 -1.34 1.36
C SER A 623 4.95 0.00 0.74
N PHE A 624 5.46 0.89 1.57
CA PHE A 624 5.93 2.24 1.22
C PHE A 624 7.04 2.38 0.15
N ASN A 625 7.43 1.32 -0.57
CA ASN A 625 8.15 1.45 -1.85
C ASN A 625 7.22 1.41 -3.07
N SER A 626 5.93 1.14 -2.86
CA SER A 626 4.84 1.21 -3.83
C SER A 626 4.19 2.60 -3.75
N PRO A 627 3.74 3.20 -4.87
CA PRO A 627 3.12 4.53 -4.90
C PRO A 627 1.94 4.71 -3.93
N ASP A 628 1.26 3.61 -3.60
CA ASP A 628 -0.11 3.53 -3.09
C ASP A 628 -0.23 2.87 -1.71
N SER A 629 0.89 2.76 -0.97
CA SER A 629 0.90 2.29 0.42
C SER A 629 1.78 3.19 1.28
N GLU A 630 1.25 3.72 2.38
CA GLU A 630 2.04 4.51 3.36
C GLU A 630 2.85 3.64 4.35
N VAL A 631 2.74 2.31 4.23
CA VAL A 631 3.09 1.37 5.33
C VAL A 631 4.54 0.95 5.28
N THR A 632 5.32 1.27 6.32
CA THR A 632 6.74 0.93 6.35
C THR A 632 6.97 -0.59 6.37
N ASN A 633 8.12 -1.03 5.87
CA ASN A 633 8.53 -2.44 5.92
C ASN A 633 8.49 -3.04 7.35
N ARG A 634 8.62 -2.21 8.39
CA ARG A 634 8.58 -2.65 9.80
C ARG A 634 7.16 -2.93 10.26
N GLU A 635 6.24 -2.01 9.98
CA GLU A 635 4.81 -2.18 10.30
C GLU A 635 4.21 -3.33 9.51
N ARG A 636 4.50 -3.42 8.21
CA ARG A 636 4.08 -4.54 7.37
C ARG A 636 4.58 -5.87 7.93
N LEU A 637 5.80 -5.92 8.48
CA LEU A 637 6.32 -7.11 9.16
C LEU A 637 5.62 -7.39 10.50
N ILE A 638 5.28 -6.37 11.29
CA ILE A 638 4.48 -6.49 12.53
C ILE A 638 3.08 -7.06 12.24
N THR A 639 2.44 -6.56 11.18
CA THR A 639 1.16 -7.01 10.63
C THR A 639 1.21 -8.51 10.29
N TYR A 640 2.24 -8.94 9.55
CA TYR A 640 2.44 -10.34 9.16
C TYR A 640 2.78 -11.28 10.32
N LEU A 641 3.63 -10.84 11.26
CA LEU A 641 3.91 -11.55 12.51
C LEU A 641 2.65 -11.78 13.34
N SER A 642 1.67 -10.88 13.25
CA SER A 642 0.45 -10.88 14.06
C SER A 642 -0.68 -11.75 13.50
N GLU A 643 -0.67 -12.10 12.20
CA GLU A 643 -1.59 -13.06 11.58
C GLU A 643 -1.00 -14.49 11.43
N ASP A 644 0.18 -14.75 12.01
CA ASP A 644 0.86 -16.05 11.95
C ASP A 644 1.31 -16.50 10.55
N MET A 645 1.72 -15.54 9.69
CA MET A 645 2.26 -15.87 8.36
C MET A 645 3.66 -16.49 8.47
N ASP A 646 3.91 -17.59 7.75
CA ASP A 646 5.21 -18.28 7.75
C ASP A 646 6.18 -17.70 6.70
N PHE A 647 5.64 -17.32 5.53
CA PHE A 647 6.39 -16.82 4.39
C PHE A 647 5.59 -15.75 3.61
N PHE A 648 6.24 -14.76 3.02
CA PHE A 648 5.59 -13.85 2.08
C PHE A 648 6.57 -13.23 1.08
N THR A 649 6.05 -12.72 -0.04
CA THR A 649 6.85 -12.00 -1.05
C THR A 649 6.35 -10.57 -1.23
N PRO A 650 7.13 -9.54 -0.85
CA PRO A 650 6.77 -8.14 -1.02
C PRO A 650 6.83 -7.76 -2.51
N SER A 651 5.76 -7.18 -3.03
CA SER A 651 5.53 -6.99 -4.47
C SER A 651 5.27 -5.54 -4.84
N ASP A 652 5.93 -4.59 -4.17
CA ASP A 652 5.79 -3.15 -4.42
C ASP A 652 5.83 -2.82 -5.94
N HIS A 653 4.92 -1.94 -6.41
CA HIS A 653 4.79 -1.62 -7.84
C HIS A 653 6.11 -1.13 -8.44
N GLY A 654 6.60 -1.80 -9.49
CA GLY A 654 7.78 -1.38 -10.24
C GLY A 654 9.10 -1.42 -9.45
N TYR A 655 9.16 -2.13 -8.31
CA TYR A 655 10.32 -2.15 -7.42
C TYR A 655 10.60 -3.57 -6.90
N ARG A 656 11.86 -4.06 -7.02
CA ARG A 656 12.24 -5.35 -6.43
C ARG A 656 12.50 -5.19 -4.93
N ALA A 657 11.48 -5.49 -4.14
CA ALA A 657 11.51 -5.34 -2.69
C ALA A 657 12.24 -6.51 -1.99
N ASN A 658 12.91 -6.23 -0.87
CA ASN A 658 13.60 -7.26 -0.06
C ASN A 658 13.49 -6.97 1.43
N PHE A 659 12.71 -7.79 2.14
CA PHE A 659 12.43 -7.60 3.57
C PHE A 659 13.41 -8.33 4.50
N GLU A 660 14.28 -9.21 4.00
CA GLU A 660 15.21 -9.95 4.86
C GLU A 660 16.18 -9.09 5.70
N PRO A 661 16.67 -7.92 5.23
CA PRO A 661 17.39 -6.97 6.08
C PRO A 661 16.56 -6.45 7.28
N VAL A 662 15.27 -6.19 7.08
CA VAL A 662 14.35 -5.68 8.11
C VAL A 662 13.99 -6.79 9.10
N ILE A 663 13.74 -8.02 8.60
CA ILE A 663 13.53 -9.23 9.39
C ILE A 663 14.75 -9.52 10.31
N ALA A 664 15.97 -9.27 9.82
CA ALA A 664 17.20 -9.42 10.58
C ALA A 664 17.38 -8.32 11.64
N ASP A 665 17.14 -7.05 11.30
CA ASP A 665 17.25 -5.91 12.23
C ASP A 665 16.24 -6.02 13.39
N MET A 666 14.98 -6.37 13.09
CA MET A 666 13.93 -6.64 14.08
C MET A 666 14.16 -7.91 14.90
N GLN A 667 15.14 -8.74 14.53
CA GLN A 667 15.54 -10.02 15.16
C GLN A 667 14.44 -11.12 15.14
N VAL A 668 13.48 -10.99 14.23
CA VAL A 668 12.30 -11.87 14.09
C VAL A 668 12.46 -12.98 13.05
N GLY A 669 13.62 -13.10 12.38
CA GLY A 669 13.89 -14.12 11.34
C GLY A 669 13.85 -15.59 11.78
N HIS A 670 13.49 -15.85 13.03
CA HIS A 670 13.17 -17.18 13.58
C HIS A 670 11.66 -17.49 13.59
N LEU A 671 10.81 -16.50 13.28
CA LEU A 671 9.34 -16.61 13.23
C LEU A 671 8.83 -16.73 11.79
N LEU A 672 9.44 -16.00 10.84
CA LEU A 672 9.08 -16.03 9.42
C LEU A 672 10.28 -15.78 8.49
N ALA A 673 10.06 -15.99 7.20
CA ALA A 673 11.01 -15.66 6.12
C ALA A 673 10.31 -14.91 4.98
N SER A 674 11.11 -14.34 4.07
CA SER A 674 10.63 -13.72 2.84
C SER A 674 11.58 -14.04 1.68
N ALA A 675 11.19 -13.66 0.46
CA ALA A 675 12.08 -13.66 -0.71
C ALA A 675 11.72 -12.50 -1.64
N PRO A 676 12.69 -11.92 -2.38
CA PRO A 676 12.43 -10.72 -3.17
C PRO A 676 11.44 -10.94 -4.31
N SER A 677 10.59 -9.96 -4.53
CA SER A 677 9.56 -9.91 -5.57
C SER A 677 9.36 -8.47 -6.03
N ALA A 678 8.62 -8.31 -7.12
CA ALA A 678 8.09 -7.04 -7.61
C ALA A 678 6.73 -7.32 -8.26
N GLU A 679 5.83 -6.34 -8.24
CA GLU A 679 4.73 -6.28 -9.19
C GLU A 679 5.15 -5.46 -10.42
N ILE A 680 4.87 -5.99 -11.60
CA ILE A 680 5.11 -5.29 -12.86
C ILE A 680 3.77 -4.67 -13.27
N THR A 681 3.55 -3.46 -12.78
CA THR A 681 2.29 -2.70 -12.84
C THR A 681 2.14 -2.00 -14.19
N THR A 682 1.46 -2.62 -15.16
CA THR A 682 1.11 -1.94 -16.42
C THR A 682 -0.27 -1.31 -16.28
N PHE A 683 -0.32 -0.01 -15.98
CA PHE A 683 -1.55 0.76 -15.73
C PHE A 683 -2.58 0.62 -16.88
N ASP A 684 -2.08 0.44 -18.10
CA ASP A 684 -2.91 0.25 -19.29
C ASP A 684 -3.44 -1.18 -19.47
N TYR A 685 -2.74 -2.23 -19.04
CA TYR A 685 -3.04 -3.60 -19.49
C TYR A 685 -2.73 -4.73 -18.50
N GLY A 686 -2.72 -4.42 -17.20
CA GLY A 686 -2.74 -5.41 -16.11
C GLY A 686 -1.42 -5.55 -15.35
N HIS A 687 -1.47 -6.23 -14.20
CA HIS A 687 -0.32 -6.36 -13.31
C HIS A 687 0.06 -7.83 -13.06
N TYR A 688 1.30 -8.04 -12.65
CA TYR A 688 1.93 -9.36 -12.66
C TYR A 688 3.05 -9.47 -11.60
N ASN A 689 2.99 -10.47 -10.71
CA ASN A 689 4.06 -10.72 -9.73
C ASN A 689 5.11 -11.70 -10.23
N ALA A 690 6.38 -11.41 -9.89
CA ALA A 690 7.54 -12.23 -10.24
C ALA A 690 8.37 -12.56 -9.00
N TRP A 691 8.42 -13.83 -8.58
CA TRP A 691 9.17 -14.26 -7.38
C TRP A 691 9.69 -15.70 -7.41
N PRO A 692 10.77 -16.04 -6.70
CA PRO A 692 11.72 -15.12 -6.09
C PRO A 692 12.74 -14.63 -7.13
N VAL A 693 12.82 -13.32 -7.30
CA VAL A 693 13.77 -12.65 -8.22
C VAL A 693 15.03 -12.22 -7.47
N ARG A 694 16.08 -11.90 -8.21
CA ARG A 694 17.31 -11.32 -7.65
C ARG A 694 17.15 -9.81 -7.41
N ILE A 695 17.88 -9.26 -6.44
CA ILE A 695 18.12 -7.81 -6.34
C ILE A 695 19.29 -7.41 -7.24
N GLU A 696 19.12 -6.38 -8.07
CA GLU A 696 20.18 -5.85 -8.92
C GLU A 696 21.40 -5.45 -8.07
N ALA A 697 22.56 -5.96 -8.45
CA ALA A 697 23.83 -5.71 -7.75
C ALA A 697 25.00 -5.40 -8.71
N GLU A 698 24.72 -5.47 -10.01
CA GLU A 698 25.58 -5.04 -11.13
C GLU A 698 24.60 -4.48 -12.18
N PRO A 699 24.84 -3.31 -12.79
CA PRO A 699 23.87 -2.67 -13.69
C PRO A 699 23.49 -3.53 -14.90
N ALA A 700 22.19 -3.72 -15.14
CA ALA A 700 21.69 -4.46 -16.29
C ALA A 700 21.77 -3.60 -17.59
N ASN A 701 22.34 -4.19 -18.65
CA ASN A 701 22.33 -3.67 -20.02
C ASN A 701 22.95 -2.27 -20.24
N SER A 702 24.24 -2.11 -19.91
CA SER A 702 25.07 -0.93 -20.26
C SER A 702 25.14 -0.55 -21.75
N ASP A 703 24.61 -1.39 -22.63
CA ASP A 703 24.81 -1.34 -24.07
C ASP A 703 23.61 -0.70 -24.81
N GLU A 704 22.51 -0.41 -24.11
CA GLU A 704 21.32 0.27 -24.66
C GLU A 704 21.37 1.79 -24.39
N ALA A 705 21.49 2.58 -25.45
CA ALA A 705 21.94 3.98 -25.41
C ALA A 705 21.04 5.01 -24.68
N SER A 706 19.90 4.59 -24.14
CA SER A 706 18.96 5.44 -23.39
C SER A 706 18.79 5.06 -21.92
N GLN A 707 19.17 3.84 -21.53
CA GLN A 707 19.14 3.42 -20.13
C GLN A 707 20.31 4.04 -19.35
N SER A 708 20.13 4.22 -18.04
CA SER A 708 21.25 4.51 -17.13
C SER A 708 22.22 3.32 -17.07
N SER A 709 23.53 3.60 -16.97
CA SER A 709 24.56 2.57 -16.76
C SER A 709 24.85 2.28 -15.27
N ASP A 710 24.08 2.90 -14.38
CA ASP A 710 24.17 2.72 -12.93
C ASP A 710 23.09 1.75 -12.42
N LEU A 711 23.17 1.35 -11.15
CA LEU A 711 22.12 0.55 -10.49
C LEU A 711 20.82 1.36 -10.44
N LYS A 712 19.69 0.70 -10.74
CA LYS A 712 18.37 1.32 -10.79
C LYS A 712 17.75 1.46 -9.40
N ILE A 713 16.99 2.53 -9.16
CA ILE A 713 16.22 2.71 -7.91
C ILE A 713 15.23 1.55 -7.71
N SER A 714 14.61 1.07 -8.79
CA SER A 714 13.73 -0.10 -8.82
C SER A 714 14.39 -1.45 -8.51
N GLN A 715 15.69 -1.47 -8.18
CA GLN A 715 16.49 -2.66 -7.87
C GLN A 715 16.42 -3.74 -8.98
N GLY A 716 16.21 -3.31 -10.22
CA GLY A 716 16.14 -4.16 -11.42
C GLY A 716 14.74 -4.58 -11.87
N ALA A 717 13.66 -3.95 -11.41
CA ALA A 717 12.30 -4.27 -11.88
C ALA A 717 12.17 -4.14 -13.42
N THR A 718 11.21 -4.88 -13.99
CA THR A 718 11.02 -4.95 -15.45
C THR A 718 10.59 -3.60 -16.02
N ASP A 719 11.40 -3.04 -16.92
CA ASP A 719 11.06 -1.85 -17.71
C ASP A 719 10.07 -2.23 -18.80
N TRP A 720 8.78 -2.14 -18.47
CA TRP A 720 7.69 -2.54 -19.37
C TRP A 720 7.32 -1.47 -20.39
N GLY A 721 7.69 -0.20 -20.19
CA GLY A 721 7.67 0.79 -21.27
C GLY A 721 8.69 0.44 -22.35
N GLY A 722 9.88 0.03 -21.92
CA GLY A 722 10.95 -0.50 -22.75
C GLY A 722 11.97 0.54 -23.22
N PRO A 723 13.12 0.09 -23.75
CA PRO A 723 14.18 0.96 -24.22
C PRO A 723 13.86 1.56 -25.59
N ALA A 724 13.80 2.89 -25.64
CA ALA A 724 13.72 3.69 -26.87
C ALA A 724 14.75 4.84 -26.81
N PRO A 725 15.18 5.42 -27.95
CA PRO A 725 16.05 6.60 -27.95
C PRO A 725 15.36 7.80 -27.26
N ARG A 726 16.13 8.71 -26.66
CA ARG A 726 15.58 9.92 -26.02
C ARG A 726 14.86 10.82 -27.04
N GLY A 727 13.70 11.34 -26.65
CA GLY A 727 12.77 12.09 -27.49
C GLY A 727 12.13 11.24 -28.59
N GLN A 728 11.89 9.95 -28.34
CA GLN A 728 11.39 8.98 -29.34
C GLN A 728 10.64 7.76 -28.76
N ASP A 729 10.30 7.69 -27.47
CA ASP A 729 9.65 6.50 -26.89
C ASP A 729 8.19 6.25 -27.32
N PHE A 730 7.56 7.25 -27.95
CA PHE A 730 6.19 7.19 -28.47
C PHE A 730 5.95 6.12 -29.57
N PRO A 731 4.72 5.54 -29.62
CA PRO A 731 4.23 4.70 -30.74
C PRO A 731 4.32 5.30 -32.15
N SER A 732 4.39 6.63 -32.27
CA SER A 732 4.61 7.36 -33.52
C SER A 732 6.00 7.09 -34.13
N ALA A 733 7.02 6.91 -33.30
CA ALA A 733 8.39 6.54 -33.70
C ALA A 733 8.56 5.03 -33.92
N GLY A 734 7.58 4.23 -33.49
CA GLY A 734 7.58 2.76 -33.60
C GLY A 734 8.15 2.03 -32.37
N ASN A 735 8.29 2.74 -31.25
CA ASN A 735 8.55 2.15 -29.94
C ASN A 735 7.22 1.86 -29.24
N PHE A 736 7.14 0.77 -28.48
CA PHE A 736 5.89 0.27 -27.89
C PHE A 736 6.18 -0.39 -26.55
N SER A 737 5.22 -0.27 -25.63
CA SER A 737 5.23 -0.99 -24.36
C SER A 737 5.27 -2.52 -24.58
N ARG A 738 5.81 -3.25 -23.60
CA ARG A 738 6.05 -4.69 -23.65
C ARG A 738 4.76 -5.49 -23.62
N GLU A 739 4.53 -6.34 -24.63
CA GLU A 739 3.43 -7.30 -24.59
C GLU A 739 3.64 -8.35 -23.47
N PRO A 740 2.58 -8.97 -22.91
CA PRO A 740 2.68 -9.87 -21.76
C PRO A 740 3.70 -11.01 -21.94
N ALA A 741 3.82 -11.57 -23.14
CA ALA A 741 4.85 -12.57 -23.45
C ALA A 741 6.28 -12.07 -23.17
N LYS A 742 6.58 -10.83 -23.56
CA LYS A 742 7.91 -10.24 -23.38
C LYS A 742 8.17 -9.84 -21.92
N ILE A 743 7.12 -9.42 -21.21
CA ILE A 743 7.15 -9.21 -19.76
C ILE A 743 7.49 -10.52 -19.04
N PHE A 744 6.84 -11.64 -19.39
CA PHE A 744 7.09 -12.95 -18.77
C PHE A 744 8.52 -13.46 -19.04
N ASP A 745 9.04 -13.28 -20.26
CA ASP A 745 10.45 -13.54 -20.60
C ASP A 745 11.42 -12.73 -19.70
N GLU A 746 11.15 -11.44 -19.51
CA GLU A 746 12.01 -10.55 -18.70
C GLU A 746 11.95 -10.87 -17.20
N MET A 747 10.78 -11.22 -16.66
CA MET A 747 10.63 -11.72 -15.28
C MET A 747 11.43 -13.01 -15.03
N ARG A 748 11.45 -13.92 -16.01
CA ARG A 748 12.14 -15.21 -15.89
C ARG A 748 13.65 -15.11 -16.10
N ALA A 749 14.17 -13.97 -16.55
CA ALA A 749 15.58 -13.81 -16.89
C ALA A 749 16.53 -13.76 -15.68
N ASP A 750 16.08 -13.27 -14.52
CA ASP A 750 16.93 -13.02 -13.34
C ASP A 750 16.38 -13.63 -12.02
N PRO A 751 16.31 -14.97 -11.93
CA PRO A 751 15.92 -15.68 -10.70
C PRO A 751 16.91 -15.45 -9.56
N LEU A 752 16.42 -15.42 -8.31
CA LEU A 752 17.25 -15.28 -7.11
C LEU A 752 18.40 -16.31 -7.05
N GLN A 753 18.18 -17.52 -7.56
CA GLN A 753 19.18 -18.56 -7.72
C GLN A 753 19.29 -18.98 -9.20
N ALA A 754 20.46 -18.75 -9.80
CA ALA A 754 20.72 -19.06 -11.21
C ALA A 754 20.40 -20.53 -11.56
N GLY A 755 19.56 -20.73 -12.59
CA GLY A 755 19.11 -22.05 -13.04
C GLY A 755 17.90 -22.63 -12.28
N ARG A 756 17.36 -21.93 -11.29
CA ARG A 756 15.98 -22.15 -10.79
C ARG A 756 15.00 -21.30 -11.62
N GLN A 757 13.69 -21.53 -11.43
CA GLN A 757 12.64 -20.77 -12.10
C GLN A 757 11.96 -19.78 -11.14
N VAL A 758 11.54 -18.65 -11.70
CA VAL A 758 10.63 -17.66 -11.08
C VAL A 758 9.18 -18.13 -11.28
N VAL A 759 8.30 -17.87 -10.32
CA VAL A 759 6.83 -17.91 -10.46
C VAL A 759 6.40 -16.66 -11.19
N VAL A 760 5.75 -16.81 -12.35
CA VAL A 760 5.05 -15.71 -13.01
C VAL A 760 3.57 -15.79 -12.65
N GLN A 761 3.06 -14.74 -12.01
CA GLN A 761 1.68 -14.63 -11.54
C GLN A 761 0.94 -13.55 -12.34
N ILE A 762 -0.31 -13.81 -12.72
CA ILE A 762 -1.25 -12.76 -13.12
C ILE A 762 -2.03 -12.36 -11.87
N ASN A 763 -1.97 -11.09 -11.49
CA ASN A 763 -2.65 -10.56 -10.31
C ASN A 763 -4.12 -10.23 -10.63
N HIS A 764 -4.94 -10.07 -9.59
CA HIS A 764 -6.33 -9.59 -9.59
C HIS A 764 -7.06 -9.73 -10.95
N VAL A 765 -7.37 -10.97 -11.31
CA VAL A 765 -7.60 -11.37 -12.72
C VAL A 765 -8.73 -10.61 -13.43
N ASP A 766 -9.69 -10.02 -12.71
CA ASP A 766 -10.77 -9.23 -13.33
C ASP A 766 -10.33 -7.86 -13.86
N SER A 767 -9.24 -7.27 -13.38
CA SER A 767 -8.68 -6.10 -14.07
C SER A 767 -8.11 -6.51 -15.43
N PHE A 768 -7.29 -7.58 -15.46
CA PHE A 768 -6.61 -8.08 -16.64
C PHE A 768 -7.55 -8.68 -17.70
N PHE A 769 -8.54 -9.50 -17.30
CA PHE A 769 -9.54 -10.08 -18.21
C PHE A 769 -10.72 -9.11 -18.46
N GLY A 770 -10.85 -8.06 -17.66
CA GLY A 770 -11.89 -7.04 -17.75
C GLY A 770 -11.61 -5.95 -18.80
N ALA A 771 -12.40 -4.87 -18.71
CA ALA A 771 -12.39 -3.77 -19.67
C ALA A 771 -11.18 -2.84 -19.52
N GLY A 772 -10.67 -2.68 -18.29
CA GLY A 772 -9.46 -1.90 -18.04
C GLY A 772 -8.20 -2.58 -18.59
N GLY A 773 -8.13 -3.92 -18.58
CA GLY A 773 -7.00 -4.70 -19.07
C GLY A 773 -7.07 -5.04 -20.57
N LEU A 774 -7.06 -6.34 -20.89
CA LEU A 774 -6.91 -6.86 -22.26
C LEU A 774 -8.16 -7.56 -22.83
N GLU A 775 -9.31 -7.50 -22.14
CA GLU A 775 -10.56 -8.13 -22.58
C GLU A 775 -10.40 -9.62 -22.99
N ILE A 776 -9.73 -10.41 -22.15
CA ILE A 776 -9.38 -11.81 -22.45
C ILE A 776 -10.63 -12.72 -22.44
N ASP A 777 -11.13 -13.07 -23.62
CA ASP A 777 -12.19 -14.07 -23.78
C ASP A 777 -11.63 -15.49 -23.53
N SER A 778 -11.76 -15.94 -22.28
CA SER A 778 -11.42 -17.30 -21.84
C SER A 778 -12.24 -18.39 -22.54
N GLY A 779 -13.46 -18.05 -22.98
CA GLY A 779 -14.42 -18.90 -23.66
C GLY A 779 -14.37 -18.84 -25.20
N PHE A 780 -13.41 -18.13 -25.78
CA PHE A 780 -13.26 -18.01 -27.23
C PHE A 780 -13.04 -19.40 -27.88
N VAL A 781 -13.79 -19.73 -28.94
CA VAL A 781 -13.80 -21.08 -29.56
C VAL A 781 -12.59 -21.33 -30.50
N GLY A 782 -11.44 -20.72 -30.18
CA GLY A 782 -10.16 -20.94 -30.85
C GLY A 782 -9.27 -21.96 -30.14
N LYS A 783 -7.97 -22.00 -30.51
CA LYS A 783 -6.96 -22.80 -29.79
C LYS A 783 -6.67 -22.23 -28.39
N ASP A 784 -6.64 -20.91 -28.28
CA ASP A 784 -6.26 -20.16 -27.09
C ASP A 784 -7.37 -19.13 -26.73
N PRO A 785 -7.40 -18.59 -25.49
CA PRO A 785 -8.15 -17.38 -25.17
C PRO A 785 -7.78 -16.22 -26.09
N GLN A 786 -8.69 -15.26 -26.27
CA GLN A 786 -8.53 -14.16 -27.23
C GLN A 786 -8.71 -12.79 -26.56
N SER A 787 -7.67 -11.97 -26.59
CA SER A 787 -7.74 -10.52 -26.34
C SER A 787 -8.66 -9.86 -27.36
N ASN A 788 -9.62 -9.05 -26.91
CA ASN A 788 -10.47 -8.24 -27.78
C ASN A 788 -10.00 -6.78 -27.91
N VAL A 789 -9.05 -6.35 -27.08
CA VAL A 789 -8.39 -5.04 -27.16
C VAL A 789 -7.60 -4.88 -28.47
N THR A 790 -7.66 -3.67 -29.03
CA THR A 790 -6.78 -3.23 -30.13
C THR A 790 -5.43 -2.80 -29.54
N PRO A 791 -4.29 -3.43 -29.88
CA PRO A 791 -3.02 -3.19 -29.16
C PRO A 791 -2.63 -1.71 -29.05
N ALA A 792 -2.81 -0.95 -30.14
CA ALA A 792 -2.47 0.47 -30.18
C ALA A 792 -3.26 1.35 -29.20
N SER A 793 -4.42 0.92 -28.67
CA SER A 793 -5.17 1.69 -27.65
C SER A 793 -4.62 1.52 -26.24
N LYS A 794 -3.63 0.64 -26.04
CA LYS A 794 -2.91 0.40 -24.78
C LYS A 794 -1.38 0.52 -24.99
N ARG A 795 -0.96 1.38 -25.92
CA ARG A 795 0.45 1.64 -26.33
C ARG A 795 1.23 0.40 -26.84
N LEU A 796 0.57 -0.74 -27.08
CA LEU A 796 1.16 -2.00 -27.56
C LEU A 796 1.26 -2.09 -29.09
N ASN A 797 2.18 -2.93 -29.58
CA ASN A 797 2.49 -3.11 -31.00
C ASN A 797 1.25 -3.53 -31.86
N PRO A 798 0.82 -2.73 -32.85
CA PRO A 798 -0.38 -2.99 -33.66
C PRO A 798 -0.28 -4.18 -34.63
N ALA A 799 0.90 -4.81 -34.76
CA ALA A 799 1.05 -6.05 -35.52
C ALA A 799 0.54 -7.30 -34.75
N LEU A 800 0.31 -7.18 -33.44
CA LEU A 800 -0.20 -8.27 -32.59
C LEU A 800 -1.70 -8.51 -32.84
N THR A 801 -2.11 -9.77 -32.92
CA THR A 801 -3.51 -10.18 -33.19
C THR A 801 -4.16 -10.93 -32.02
N ASN A 802 -3.38 -11.23 -30.99
CA ASN A 802 -3.83 -11.67 -29.68
C ASN A 802 -2.76 -11.25 -28.66
N LEU A 803 -3.19 -10.80 -27.49
CA LEU A 803 -2.32 -10.34 -26.40
C LEU A 803 -2.32 -11.30 -25.20
N PHE A 804 -3.13 -12.37 -25.25
CA PHE A 804 -3.02 -13.48 -24.31
C PHE A 804 -1.78 -14.32 -24.62
N ASP A 805 -0.83 -14.38 -23.68
CA ASP A 805 0.24 -15.38 -23.69
C ASP A 805 -0.03 -16.51 -22.68
N ARG A 806 0.63 -17.66 -22.89
CA ARG A 806 0.48 -18.85 -22.05
C ARG A 806 1.46 -18.91 -20.88
N ASP A 807 2.63 -18.26 -20.91
CA ASP A 807 3.77 -18.62 -20.05
C ASP A 807 3.75 -18.00 -18.64
N PHE A 808 2.57 -17.84 -18.06
CA PHE A 808 2.38 -17.61 -16.63
C PHE A 808 2.09 -18.93 -15.89
N ASP A 809 2.31 -18.95 -14.58
CA ASP A 809 2.19 -20.14 -13.73
C ASP A 809 0.92 -20.17 -12.89
N SER A 810 0.54 -19.00 -12.35
CA SER A 810 -0.58 -18.82 -11.41
C SER A 810 -1.48 -17.65 -11.77
N LEU A 811 -2.74 -17.71 -11.33
CA LEU A 811 -3.66 -16.57 -11.33
C LEU A 811 -4.16 -16.32 -9.92
N GLU A 812 -4.20 -15.05 -9.57
CA GLU A 812 -4.89 -14.54 -8.40
C GLU A 812 -6.39 -14.41 -8.71
N LEU A 813 -7.19 -15.30 -8.12
CA LEU A 813 -8.63 -15.33 -8.34
C LEU A 813 -9.42 -14.73 -7.17
N TRP A 814 -8.78 -14.56 -6.02
CA TRP A 814 -9.38 -14.09 -4.78
C TRP A 814 -8.43 -13.15 -4.03
N ILE A 815 -8.76 -11.86 -4.07
CA ILE A 815 -8.04 -10.76 -3.41
C ILE A 815 -8.54 -10.59 -1.97
N GLY A 816 -7.72 -10.03 -1.08
CA GLY A 816 -8.04 -9.83 0.34
C GLY A 816 -8.69 -8.49 0.67
N VAL A 817 -8.15 -7.38 0.14
CA VAL A 817 -8.57 -6.01 0.43
C VAL A 817 -10.06 -5.77 0.15
N ASP A 818 -10.54 -6.15 -1.05
CA ASP A 818 -11.94 -6.06 -1.50
C ASP A 818 -12.95 -6.93 -0.69
N GLY A 819 -12.48 -7.69 0.30
CA GLY A 819 -13.32 -8.33 1.31
C GLY A 819 -14.46 -9.20 0.75
N ARG A 820 -15.67 -8.93 1.26
CA ARG A 820 -16.90 -9.71 1.06
C ARG A 820 -17.48 -9.54 -0.35
N GLU A 821 -17.42 -8.34 -0.93
CA GLU A 821 -17.89 -8.13 -2.31
C GLU A 821 -17.08 -9.00 -3.26
N HIS A 822 -15.75 -8.98 -3.14
CA HIS A 822 -14.90 -9.83 -3.96
C HIS A 822 -15.09 -11.32 -3.67
N GLN A 823 -15.35 -11.75 -2.43
CA GLN A 823 -15.70 -13.16 -2.17
C GLN A 823 -16.89 -13.64 -3.01
N LEU A 824 -17.95 -12.82 -3.11
CA LEU A 824 -19.24 -13.24 -3.64
C LEU A 824 -19.44 -12.92 -5.13
N GLU A 825 -18.97 -11.76 -5.59
CA GLU A 825 -19.28 -11.23 -6.93
C GLU A 825 -18.10 -11.37 -7.91
N LYS A 826 -16.86 -11.20 -7.44
CA LYS A 826 -15.65 -11.34 -8.26
C LYS A 826 -15.13 -12.78 -8.30
N PHE A 827 -14.74 -13.34 -7.14
CA PHE A 827 -14.17 -14.69 -7.02
C PHE A 827 -15.18 -15.77 -7.39
N LEU A 828 -16.27 -15.90 -6.64
CA LEU A 828 -17.31 -16.92 -6.88
C LEU A 828 -18.18 -16.63 -8.11
N GLY A 829 -18.14 -15.41 -8.64
CA GLY A 829 -18.77 -15.03 -9.90
C GLY A 829 -17.86 -15.33 -11.10
N GLN A 830 -17.15 -14.31 -11.56
CA GLN A 830 -16.50 -14.31 -12.88
C GLN A 830 -15.11 -14.97 -12.86
N ASN A 831 -14.31 -14.75 -11.82
CA ASN A 831 -12.89 -15.14 -11.82
C ASN A 831 -12.72 -16.67 -11.79
N ILE A 832 -13.52 -17.38 -11.01
CA ILE A 832 -13.52 -18.86 -10.98
C ILE A 832 -14.05 -19.47 -12.30
N GLY A 833 -14.98 -18.82 -13.00
CA GLY A 833 -15.50 -19.32 -14.28
C GLY A 833 -14.53 -19.11 -15.44
N ASP A 834 -13.79 -17.99 -15.46
CA ASP A 834 -12.68 -17.80 -16.39
C ASP A 834 -11.58 -18.85 -16.17
N TRP A 835 -11.22 -19.12 -14.90
CA TRP A 835 -10.28 -20.20 -14.57
C TRP A 835 -10.78 -21.59 -14.98
N PHE A 836 -12.07 -21.90 -14.78
CA PHE A 836 -12.65 -23.15 -15.25
C PHE A 836 -12.61 -23.28 -16.79
N ASN A 837 -12.76 -22.18 -17.54
CA ASN A 837 -12.52 -22.19 -18.99
C ASN A 837 -11.05 -22.49 -19.33
N LEU A 838 -10.08 -21.97 -18.58
CA LEU A 838 -8.66 -22.31 -18.75
C LEU A 838 -8.42 -23.81 -18.47
N LEU A 839 -8.90 -24.34 -17.34
CA LEU A 839 -8.77 -25.76 -16.96
C LEU A 839 -9.42 -26.67 -18.01
N ASN A 840 -10.62 -26.34 -18.47
CA ASN A 840 -11.35 -27.09 -19.51
C ASN A 840 -10.60 -27.14 -20.86
N ARG A 841 -9.66 -26.21 -21.11
CA ARG A 841 -8.80 -26.13 -22.29
C ARG A 841 -7.38 -26.67 -22.08
N GLY A 842 -7.06 -27.18 -20.89
CA GLY A 842 -5.72 -27.67 -20.55
C GLY A 842 -4.71 -26.56 -20.24
N LEU A 843 -5.17 -25.32 -19.99
CA LEU A 843 -4.35 -24.23 -19.46
C LEU A 843 -4.28 -24.38 -17.93
N LEU A 844 -3.48 -25.34 -17.49
CA LEU A 844 -3.39 -25.77 -16.09
C LEU A 844 -2.55 -24.77 -15.28
N ARG A 845 -3.24 -23.82 -14.65
CA ARG A 845 -2.69 -22.68 -13.92
C ARG A 845 -3.13 -22.73 -12.46
N THR A 846 -2.22 -22.40 -11.56
CA THR A 846 -2.45 -22.50 -10.12
C THR A 846 -3.31 -21.33 -9.64
N LEU A 847 -4.40 -21.63 -8.93
CA LEU A 847 -5.15 -20.64 -8.17
C LEU A 847 -4.31 -20.22 -6.96
N VAL A 848 -4.11 -18.92 -6.77
CA VAL A 848 -3.66 -18.32 -5.52
C VAL A 848 -4.70 -17.35 -4.96
N ALA A 849 -4.66 -17.16 -3.64
CA ALA A 849 -5.49 -16.18 -2.93
C ALA A 849 -4.57 -15.38 -2.00
N ASN A 850 -4.43 -14.09 -2.31
CA ASN A 850 -3.41 -13.18 -1.76
C ASN A 850 -4.09 -11.90 -1.26
N SER A 851 -3.48 -11.18 -0.32
CA SER A 851 -4.15 -10.05 0.33
C SER A 851 -4.32 -8.83 -0.56
N ASP A 852 -3.26 -8.45 -1.28
CA ASP A 852 -3.16 -7.15 -1.96
C ASP A 852 -3.39 -5.97 -0.97
N THR A 853 -2.89 -6.15 0.25
CA THR A 853 -3.13 -5.19 1.34
C THR A 853 -2.22 -3.97 1.17
N HIS A 854 -2.81 -2.77 1.18
CA HIS A 854 -2.09 -1.50 1.09
C HIS A 854 -1.99 -0.82 2.46
N ASP A 855 -3.08 -0.85 3.24
CA ASP A 855 -3.23 -0.36 4.61
C ASP A 855 -2.32 -1.06 5.64
N ARG A 856 -2.10 -0.41 6.80
CA ARG A 856 -1.33 -0.97 7.94
C ARG A 856 -2.15 -2.05 8.66
N ARG A 857 -3.46 -1.83 8.81
CA ARG A 857 -4.34 -2.68 9.60
C ARG A 857 -4.66 -4.01 8.95
N LEU A 858 -5.06 -4.93 9.81
CA LEU A 858 -5.43 -6.30 9.49
C LEU A 858 -6.91 -6.45 9.08
N THR A 859 -7.41 -5.41 8.43
CA THR A 859 -8.59 -5.38 7.57
C THR A 859 -8.34 -6.26 6.35
N SER A 860 -7.29 -5.89 5.61
CA SER A 860 -7.10 -6.27 4.22
C SER A 860 -6.23 -7.54 4.04
N LEU A 861 -5.61 -8.05 5.12
CA LEU A 861 -5.15 -9.46 5.23
C LEU A 861 -6.32 -10.46 5.35
N SER A 862 -7.29 -10.39 4.43
CA SER A 862 -8.46 -11.28 4.43
C SER A 862 -8.20 -12.63 3.71
N THR A 863 -7.14 -12.78 2.94
CA THR A 863 -6.78 -14.01 2.15
C THR A 863 -5.36 -14.49 2.42
N ARG A 864 -5.07 -15.75 2.05
CA ARG A 864 -3.74 -16.39 2.04
C ARG A 864 -3.77 -17.80 1.42
N ASN A 865 -2.61 -18.43 1.27
CA ASN A 865 -2.41 -19.76 0.70
C ASN A 865 -1.88 -20.76 1.77
N TYR A 866 -2.48 -21.95 1.86
CA TYR A 866 -1.90 -23.11 2.54
C TYR A 866 -1.13 -23.97 1.53
N ILE A 867 0.17 -24.21 1.77
CA ILE A 867 1.09 -24.77 0.76
C ILE A 867 1.85 -25.96 1.34
N SER A 868 1.91 -27.06 0.59
CA SER A 868 2.82 -28.16 0.90
C SER A 868 4.18 -27.95 0.23
N ALA A 869 5.23 -27.76 1.04
CA ALA A 869 6.61 -27.64 0.57
C ALA A 869 7.60 -28.34 1.55
N PRO A 870 7.63 -29.70 1.61
CA PRO A 870 8.33 -30.43 2.68
C PRO A 870 9.84 -30.19 2.79
N THR A 871 10.51 -29.70 1.74
CA THR A 871 11.95 -29.37 1.78
C THR A 871 12.26 -28.19 2.70
N VAL A 872 11.30 -27.25 2.86
CA VAL A 872 11.45 -26.08 3.73
C VAL A 872 10.78 -26.24 5.11
N LEU A 873 10.40 -27.47 5.47
CA LEU A 873 9.83 -27.80 6.79
C LEU A 873 10.85 -28.50 7.70
N SER A 874 10.61 -28.46 9.01
CA SER A 874 11.33 -29.21 10.04
C SER A 874 10.32 -29.91 10.95
N GLN A 875 10.38 -31.24 11.02
CA GLN A 875 9.43 -32.06 11.79
C GLN A 875 7.95 -31.77 11.44
N GLY A 876 7.67 -31.44 10.17
CA GLY A 876 6.34 -31.10 9.68
C GLY A 876 5.83 -29.69 10.03
N GLN A 877 6.66 -28.83 10.65
CA GLN A 877 6.36 -27.41 10.84
C GLN A 877 7.24 -26.53 9.93
N PRO A 878 6.80 -25.32 9.54
CA PRO A 878 7.60 -24.37 8.78
C PRO A 878 8.95 -24.04 9.44
N ASP A 879 10.00 -23.91 8.63
CA ASP A 879 11.36 -23.62 9.09
C ASP A 879 11.88 -22.35 8.39
N PRO A 880 11.80 -21.16 9.03
CA PRO A 880 12.24 -19.90 8.45
C PRO A 880 13.70 -19.89 7.97
N GLN A 881 14.59 -20.71 8.55
CA GLN A 881 15.95 -20.81 8.05
C GLN A 881 16.00 -21.52 6.68
N LYS A 882 15.18 -22.57 6.49
CA LYS A 882 15.09 -23.28 5.20
C LYS A 882 14.30 -22.52 4.15
N MET A 883 13.17 -21.90 4.52
CA MET A 883 12.36 -21.08 3.60
C MET A 883 13.21 -19.98 2.94
N ARG A 884 14.03 -19.30 3.74
CA ARG A 884 15.03 -18.30 3.31
C ARG A 884 16.16 -18.87 2.44
N GLN A 885 16.55 -20.14 2.63
CA GLN A 885 17.61 -20.81 1.85
C GLN A 885 17.12 -21.39 0.52
N ALA A 886 15.84 -21.79 0.44
CA ALA A 886 15.25 -22.43 -0.73
C ALA A 886 13.86 -21.88 -1.08
N PRO A 887 13.68 -20.55 -1.27
CA PRO A 887 12.36 -19.98 -1.59
C PRO A 887 11.85 -20.43 -2.97
N HIS A 888 12.75 -20.82 -3.89
CA HIS A 888 12.36 -21.47 -5.15
C HIS A 888 11.65 -22.82 -4.93
N ASP A 889 11.79 -23.50 -3.79
CA ASP A 889 11.06 -24.74 -3.53
C ASP A 889 9.58 -24.47 -3.18
N ILE A 890 9.31 -23.32 -2.55
CA ILE A 890 7.95 -22.78 -2.35
C ILE A 890 7.38 -22.35 -3.71
N GLY A 891 8.19 -21.68 -4.53
CA GLY A 891 7.84 -21.35 -5.92
C GLY A 891 7.54 -22.60 -6.75
N ASP A 892 8.33 -23.67 -6.62
CA ASP A 892 8.10 -24.96 -7.28
C ASP A 892 6.80 -25.61 -6.81
N ALA A 893 6.43 -25.45 -5.53
CA ALA A 893 5.13 -25.89 -5.01
C ALA A 893 3.97 -25.18 -5.71
N ILE A 894 4.05 -23.84 -5.84
CA ILE A 894 3.04 -23.01 -6.52
C ILE A 894 2.99 -23.33 -8.02
N ARG A 895 4.11 -23.38 -8.75
CA ARG A 895 4.10 -23.71 -10.19
C ARG A 895 3.58 -25.12 -10.48
N ASN A 896 3.60 -26.05 -9.52
CA ASN A 896 2.97 -27.37 -9.65
C ASN A 896 1.50 -27.42 -9.19
N GLY A 897 1.06 -26.54 -8.30
CA GLY A 897 -0.32 -26.47 -7.81
C GLY A 897 -0.57 -27.08 -6.43
N TYR A 898 0.47 -27.26 -5.60
CA TYR A 898 0.36 -27.77 -4.22
C TYR A 898 -0.11 -26.68 -3.23
N SER A 899 -1.25 -26.03 -3.53
CA SER A 899 -1.79 -24.87 -2.80
C SER A 899 -3.31 -24.92 -2.61
N THR A 900 -3.80 -24.46 -1.45
CA THR A 900 -5.23 -24.24 -1.15
C THR A 900 -5.41 -22.78 -0.69
N GLY A 901 -6.19 -21.99 -1.44
CA GLY A 901 -6.51 -20.60 -1.08
C GLY A 901 -7.56 -20.54 0.03
N SER A 902 -7.40 -19.66 1.01
CA SER A 902 -8.26 -19.60 2.20
C SER A 902 -8.25 -18.24 2.92
N ASN A 903 -9.30 -17.95 3.68
CA ASN A 903 -9.27 -16.89 4.69
C ASN A 903 -9.25 -17.42 6.13
N SER A 904 -9.55 -18.70 6.35
CA SER A 904 -9.77 -19.23 7.70
C SER A 904 -9.79 -20.76 7.79
N LEU A 905 -10.37 -21.44 6.80
CA LEU A 905 -10.51 -22.89 6.80
C LEU A 905 -9.20 -23.55 6.33
N PHE A 906 -8.65 -24.46 7.14
CA PHE A 906 -7.63 -25.39 6.66
C PHE A 906 -8.34 -26.62 6.08
N MET A 907 -8.33 -26.74 4.76
CA MET A 907 -9.01 -27.79 4.01
C MET A 907 -7.99 -28.69 3.29
N GLN A 908 -8.05 -29.99 3.58
CA GLN A 908 -7.34 -31.03 2.83
C GLN A 908 -8.32 -31.79 1.94
N VAL A 909 -7.89 -32.07 0.71
CA VAL A 909 -8.67 -32.82 -0.28
C VAL A 909 -7.82 -33.98 -0.76
N LYS A 910 -8.31 -35.21 -0.58
CA LYS A 910 -7.61 -36.43 -1.00
C LYS A 910 -8.53 -37.37 -1.77
N ALA A 911 -8.24 -37.56 -3.04
CA ALA A 911 -8.88 -38.55 -3.91
C ALA A 911 -8.18 -39.91 -3.78
N SER A 912 -8.94 -41.00 -3.95
CA SER A 912 -8.39 -42.36 -3.96
C SER A 912 -9.06 -43.22 -5.02
N ASN A 913 -8.27 -44.02 -5.75
CA ASN A 913 -8.78 -44.94 -6.78
C ASN A 913 -9.12 -46.34 -6.21
N ALA A 914 -9.69 -47.21 -7.05
CA ALA A 914 -9.99 -48.61 -6.71
C ALA A 914 -8.75 -49.49 -6.38
N LEU A 915 -7.52 -48.99 -6.59
CA LEU A 915 -6.26 -49.62 -6.19
C LEU A 915 -5.69 -49.02 -4.90
N THR A 916 -6.45 -48.19 -4.18
CA THR A 916 -6.04 -47.45 -2.97
C THR A 916 -4.84 -46.51 -3.17
N GLN A 917 -4.55 -46.12 -4.41
CA GLN A 917 -3.58 -45.06 -4.69
C GLN A 917 -4.22 -43.71 -4.36
N GLY A 918 -3.57 -42.97 -3.46
CA GLY A 918 -4.00 -41.64 -3.03
C GLY A 918 -3.46 -40.51 -3.91
N ALA A 919 -4.24 -39.44 -4.02
CA ALA A 919 -3.92 -38.23 -4.75
C ALA A 919 -4.41 -37.00 -3.99
N GLY A 920 -3.65 -35.91 -3.99
CA GLY A 920 -4.00 -34.71 -3.24
C GLY A 920 -3.12 -33.52 -3.60
N LEU A 921 -3.05 -32.55 -2.68
CA LEU A 921 -2.27 -31.32 -2.84
C LEU A 921 -1.04 -31.27 -1.93
N GLU A 922 -0.60 -32.42 -1.40
CA GLU A 922 0.69 -32.54 -0.69
C GLU A 922 1.79 -33.05 -1.62
N GLN A 923 3.04 -32.56 -1.47
CA GLN A 923 4.15 -33.07 -2.29
C GLN A 923 4.51 -34.53 -1.99
N SER A 924 4.16 -35.00 -0.79
CA SER A 924 4.19 -36.41 -0.35
C SER A 924 3.20 -37.30 -1.09
N ASP A 925 2.13 -36.75 -1.69
CA ASP A 925 1.19 -37.55 -2.46
C ASP A 925 1.83 -38.04 -3.77
N ALA A 926 1.54 -39.31 -4.09
CA ALA A 926 2.03 -39.97 -5.31
C ALA A 926 1.39 -39.40 -6.58
N PHE A 927 0.22 -38.77 -6.45
CA PHE A 927 -0.61 -38.23 -7.52
C PHE A 927 -1.36 -36.97 -7.06
N GLY A 928 -2.04 -36.28 -7.97
CA GLY A 928 -3.01 -35.22 -7.67
C GLY A 928 -2.81 -33.97 -8.53
N VAL A 929 -1.62 -33.38 -8.48
CA VAL A 929 -1.25 -32.19 -9.27
C VAL A 929 -1.08 -32.47 -10.77
N LYS A 930 -1.02 -31.39 -11.58
CA LYS A 930 -0.93 -31.43 -13.05
C LYS A 930 0.24 -32.24 -13.62
N THR A 931 1.30 -32.44 -12.84
CA THR A 931 2.47 -33.26 -13.21
C THR A 931 2.37 -34.74 -12.81
N LYS A 932 1.33 -35.13 -12.06
CA LYS A 932 1.11 -36.49 -11.54
C LYS A 932 -0.41 -36.86 -11.50
N PRO A 933 -1.16 -36.92 -12.61
CA PRO A 933 -2.59 -37.25 -12.56
C PRO A 933 -2.86 -38.65 -11.97
N LEU A 934 -3.95 -38.79 -11.20
CA LEU A 934 -4.36 -40.06 -10.61
C LEU A 934 -4.98 -40.96 -11.69
N VAL A 935 -4.35 -42.09 -12.00
CA VAL A 935 -4.94 -43.10 -12.89
C VAL A 935 -6.06 -43.85 -12.16
N ALA A 936 -7.30 -43.71 -12.60
CA ALA A 936 -8.50 -44.30 -12.00
C ALA A 936 -9.31 -45.10 -13.03
N LEU A 937 -8.73 -46.21 -13.51
CA LEU A 937 -9.32 -47.08 -14.53
C LEU A 937 -10.78 -47.45 -14.23
N GLY A 938 -11.70 -47.05 -15.11
CA GLY A 938 -13.14 -47.27 -14.94
C GLY A 938 -13.86 -46.20 -14.09
N GLY A 939 -13.20 -45.08 -13.81
CA GLY A 939 -13.82 -43.84 -13.34
C GLY A 939 -14.22 -43.79 -11.86
N LYS A 940 -13.86 -44.81 -11.07
CA LYS A 940 -14.20 -44.87 -9.64
C LYS A 940 -13.13 -44.22 -8.77
N VAL A 941 -13.52 -43.11 -8.15
CA VAL A 941 -12.72 -42.32 -7.22
C VAL A 941 -13.54 -42.05 -5.96
N SER A 942 -12.98 -42.26 -4.79
CA SER A 942 -13.56 -41.80 -3.52
C SER A 942 -12.80 -40.56 -3.05
N LEU A 943 -13.51 -39.44 -2.93
CA LEU A 943 -12.97 -38.12 -2.58
C LEU A 943 -13.22 -37.84 -1.10
N LYS A 944 -12.14 -37.75 -0.30
CA LYS A 944 -12.19 -37.33 1.10
C LYS A 944 -11.88 -35.84 1.22
N VAL A 945 -12.70 -35.12 1.98
CA VAL A 945 -12.51 -33.72 2.31
C VAL A 945 -12.47 -33.59 3.83
N ASP A 946 -11.34 -33.13 4.36
CA ASP A 946 -11.14 -32.88 5.79
C ASP A 946 -10.98 -31.38 6.02
N ILE A 947 -11.69 -30.82 6.99
CA ILE A 947 -11.68 -29.39 7.29
C ILE A 947 -11.46 -29.17 8.78
N GLN A 948 -10.48 -28.33 9.11
CA GLN A 948 -10.29 -27.73 10.43
C GLN A 948 -10.48 -26.21 10.36
N SER A 949 -11.09 -25.62 11.38
CA SER A 949 -11.08 -24.17 11.58
C SER A 949 -11.19 -23.78 13.06
N PRO A 950 -10.80 -22.56 13.47
CA PRO A 950 -11.10 -22.07 14.80
C PRO A 950 -12.61 -21.97 15.03
N VAL A 951 -13.06 -22.03 16.29
CA VAL A 951 -14.50 -21.90 16.66
C VAL A 951 -15.13 -20.53 16.38
N TRP A 952 -14.38 -19.57 15.84
CA TRP A 952 -14.88 -18.30 15.31
C TRP A 952 -15.12 -18.32 13.79
N ALA A 953 -14.50 -19.24 13.05
CA ALA A 953 -14.64 -19.38 11.60
C ALA A 953 -15.63 -20.51 11.26
N GLU A 954 -16.92 -20.19 11.24
CA GLU A 954 -17.99 -21.15 10.97
C GLU A 954 -18.24 -21.36 9.46
N TYR A 955 -18.40 -22.63 9.06
CA TYR A 955 -18.69 -23.05 7.68
C TYR A 955 -19.82 -24.09 7.66
N ASP A 956 -20.62 -24.15 6.59
CA ASP A 956 -21.83 -25.00 6.52
C ASP A 956 -22.06 -25.70 5.16
N GLU A 957 -21.24 -25.38 4.15
CA GLU A 957 -21.32 -25.93 2.80
C GLU A 957 -19.98 -26.52 2.34
N ILE A 958 -20.03 -27.68 1.67
CA ILE A 958 -18.93 -28.23 0.86
C ILE A 958 -19.48 -28.48 -0.55
N SER A 959 -18.82 -27.91 -1.57
CA SER A 959 -19.21 -27.99 -2.97
C SER A 959 -18.07 -28.56 -3.82
N VAL A 960 -18.38 -29.52 -4.69
CA VAL A 960 -17.41 -30.23 -5.54
C VAL A 960 -17.73 -29.97 -7.01
N TYR A 961 -16.72 -29.49 -7.73
CA TYR A 961 -16.78 -29.10 -9.14
C TYR A 961 -15.92 -30.04 -9.99
N ILE A 962 -16.47 -30.59 -11.08
CA ILE A 962 -15.88 -31.68 -11.88
C ILE A 962 -16.08 -31.41 -13.38
N ASN A 963 -15.06 -30.90 -14.07
CA ASN A 963 -15.16 -30.49 -15.49
C ASN A 963 -16.34 -29.53 -15.76
N THR A 964 -16.70 -28.72 -14.77
CA THR A 964 -17.98 -28.01 -14.71
C THR A 964 -18.15 -27.06 -15.91
N PRO A 965 -19.34 -27.02 -16.54
CA PRO A 965 -19.63 -26.06 -17.60
C PRO A 965 -19.62 -24.62 -17.09
N THR A 966 -19.37 -23.68 -17.99
CA THR A 966 -19.47 -22.25 -17.72
C THR A 966 -20.61 -21.62 -18.53
N THR A 967 -21.11 -20.48 -18.09
CA THR A 967 -22.02 -19.62 -18.87
C THR A 967 -21.38 -18.25 -19.06
N ARG A 968 -21.58 -17.61 -20.21
CA ARG A 968 -21.15 -16.21 -20.36
C ARG A 968 -21.95 -15.35 -19.39
N HIS A 969 -21.24 -14.54 -18.61
CA HIS A 969 -21.78 -13.59 -17.64
C HIS A 969 -22.80 -12.66 -18.31
N LYS A 970 -23.78 -12.17 -17.54
CA LYS A 970 -24.80 -11.25 -18.02
C LYS A 970 -24.83 -10.01 -17.14
N ASP A 971 -24.95 -8.86 -17.78
CA ASP A 971 -25.10 -7.58 -17.09
C ASP A 971 -26.47 -7.48 -16.36
N GLN A 972 -26.64 -6.37 -15.63
CA GLN A 972 -27.88 -5.99 -14.95
C GLN A 972 -29.11 -5.86 -15.89
N PHE A 973 -28.91 -5.84 -17.21
CA PHE A 973 -29.95 -5.79 -18.24
C PHE A 973 -30.17 -7.17 -18.92
N GLY A 974 -29.52 -8.23 -18.41
CA GLY A 974 -29.58 -9.60 -18.93
C GLY A 974 -28.84 -9.82 -20.25
N GLN A 975 -28.06 -8.86 -20.73
CA GLN A 975 -27.26 -8.98 -21.95
C GLN A 975 -25.93 -9.67 -21.65
N PRO A 976 -25.37 -10.47 -22.58
CA PRO A 976 -24.04 -11.07 -22.39
C PRO A 976 -22.97 -9.98 -22.21
N SER A 977 -22.14 -10.08 -21.17
CA SER A 977 -21.18 -9.02 -20.81
C SER A 977 -20.19 -8.73 -21.94
N SER A 978 -19.78 -7.48 -22.08
CA SER A 978 -18.61 -7.07 -22.86
C SER A 978 -17.64 -6.35 -21.91
N PRO A 979 -16.39 -6.83 -21.75
CA PRO A 979 -15.82 -8.05 -22.32
C PRO A 979 -16.50 -9.35 -21.88
N ALA A 980 -16.18 -10.44 -22.57
CA ALA A 980 -16.71 -11.77 -22.29
C ALA A 980 -16.08 -12.35 -21.02
N ARG A 981 -16.84 -12.29 -19.91
CA ARG A 981 -16.51 -12.91 -18.61
C ARG A 981 -17.44 -14.09 -18.36
N TYR A 982 -17.10 -15.00 -17.45
CA TYR A 982 -17.77 -16.31 -17.35
C TYR A 982 -18.15 -16.72 -15.94
N ASN A 983 -19.40 -17.13 -15.74
CA ASN A 983 -19.90 -17.71 -14.49
C ASN A 983 -19.80 -19.23 -14.51
N ILE A 984 -19.52 -19.84 -13.36
CA ILE A 984 -19.62 -21.28 -13.16
C ILE A 984 -21.08 -21.75 -13.07
N CYS A 985 -21.33 -22.99 -13.50
CA CYS A 985 -22.59 -23.67 -13.19
C CYS A 985 -22.58 -24.30 -11.79
N SER A 986 -23.77 -24.72 -11.34
CA SER A 986 -23.96 -25.43 -10.06
C SER A 986 -22.99 -26.61 -9.92
N PRO A 987 -22.36 -26.81 -8.74
CA PRO A 987 -21.47 -27.94 -8.50
C PRO A 987 -22.19 -29.29 -8.65
N GLU A 988 -21.47 -30.29 -9.16
CA GLU A 988 -21.99 -31.63 -9.35
C GLU A 988 -22.35 -32.33 -8.02
N HIS A 989 -21.71 -31.93 -6.91
CA HIS A 989 -22.14 -32.28 -5.55
C HIS A 989 -22.13 -31.04 -4.64
N ARG A 990 -23.22 -30.82 -3.90
CA ARG A 990 -23.35 -29.78 -2.87
C ARG A 990 -23.84 -30.43 -1.57
N LEU A 991 -23.01 -30.35 -0.53
CA LEU A 991 -23.23 -30.96 0.78
C LEU A 991 -23.47 -29.86 1.81
N GLY A 992 -24.51 -30.01 2.64
CA GLY A 992 -24.75 -29.14 3.80
C GLY A 992 -24.50 -29.86 5.13
N LEU A 993 -24.83 -29.19 6.23
CA LEU A 993 -24.78 -29.76 7.60
C LEU A 993 -25.70 -30.98 7.85
N ALA A 994 -26.46 -31.42 6.85
CA ALA A 994 -27.20 -32.69 6.87
C ALA A 994 -26.39 -33.87 6.30
N ASP A 995 -25.38 -33.58 5.48
CA ASP A 995 -24.59 -34.53 4.71
C ASP A 995 -23.19 -34.75 5.33
N PHE A 996 -22.67 -33.75 6.06
CA PHE A 996 -21.45 -33.86 6.85
C PHE A 996 -21.62 -33.35 8.29
N SER A 997 -20.83 -33.88 9.23
CA SER A 997 -20.87 -33.48 10.64
C SER A 997 -19.81 -32.42 10.96
N ARG A 998 -20.24 -31.20 11.31
CA ARG A 998 -19.38 -30.15 11.86
C ARG A 998 -19.29 -30.29 13.38
N THR A 999 -18.19 -30.83 13.89
CA THR A 999 -18.00 -31.16 15.31
C THR A 999 -17.11 -30.16 16.03
N ARG A 1000 -17.32 -29.94 17.33
CA ARG A 1000 -16.41 -29.15 18.19
C ARG A 1000 -15.45 -30.11 18.90
N VAL A 1001 -14.15 -29.97 18.65
CA VAL A 1001 -13.10 -30.87 19.16
C VAL A 1001 -12.21 -30.11 20.14
N PRO A 1002 -12.12 -30.56 21.42
CA PRO A 1002 -11.18 -30.00 22.40
C PRO A 1002 -9.72 -30.23 21.98
N VAL A 1003 -8.93 -29.16 21.98
CA VAL A 1003 -7.49 -29.18 21.71
C VAL A 1003 -6.71 -29.24 23.01
N THR A 1004 -7.05 -28.37 23.97
CA THR A 1004 -6.43 -28.33 25.30
C THR A 1004 -7.35 -27.64 26.32
N THR A 1005 -7.04 -27.77 27.61
CA THR A 1005 -7.71 -27.03 28.69
C THR A 1005 -6.66 -26.40 29.59
N ILE A 1006 -6.69 -25.07 29.69
CA ILE A 1006 -5.70 -24.26 30.43
C ILE A 1006 -6.48 -23.31 31.35
N ASP A 1007 -6.08 -23.23 32.62
CA ASP A 1007 -6.69 -22.37 33.65
C ASP A 1007 -8.23 -22.53 33.81
N GLY A 1008 -8.79 -23.66 33.35
CA GLY A 1008 -10.22 -23.97 33.33
C GLY A 1008 -10.94 -23.71 32.00
N THR A 1009 -10.29 -23.02 31.06
CA THR A 1009 -10.81 -22.72 29.72
C THR A 1009 -10.45 -23.85 28.74
N THR A 1010 -11.45 -24.46 28.10
CA THR A 1010 -11.25 -25.52 27.09
C THR A 1010 -11.24 -24.93 25.68
N TYR A 1011 -10.03 -24.82 25.12
CA TYR A 1011 -9.78 -24.36 23.76
C TYR A 1011 -10.15 -25.46 22.75
N GLN A 1012 -10.81 -25.07 21.66
CA GLN A 1012 -11.46 -25.97 20.71
C GLN A 1012 -11.30 -25.48 19.26
N ARG A 1013 -11.37 -26.43 18.32
CA ARG A 1013 -11.58 -26.18 16.89
C ARG A 1013 -12.89 -26.80 16.40
N LEU A 1014 -13.30 -26.43 15.18
CA LEU A 1014 -14.28 -27.17 14.40
C LEU A 1014 -13.56 -28.21 13.54
N GLU A 1015 -14.05 -29.44 13.52
CA GLU A 1015 -13.62 -30.51 12.60
C GLU A 1015 -14.79 -31.06 11.80
N SER A 1016 -14.60 -31.23 10.50
CA SER A 1016 -15.46 -31.98 9.60
C SER A 1016 -14.66 -32.96 8.75
N SER A 1017 -15.27 -34.11 8.43
CA SER A 1017 -14.76 -35.04 7.43
C SER A 1017 -15.93 -35.51 6.57
N ALA A 1018 -15.80 -35.43 5.25
CA ALA A 1018 -16.79 -35.86 4.27
C ALA A 1018 -16.15 -36.79 3.24
N THR A 1019 -16.91 -37.77 2.75
CA THR A 1019 -16.48 -38.69 1.69
C THR A 1019 -17.52 -38.71 0.58
N ILE A 1020 -17.10 -38.44 -0.65
CA ILE A 1020 -17.95 -38.37 -1.85
C ILE A 1020 -17.45 -39.41 -2.87
N ASP A 1021 -18.28 -40.41 -3.17
CA ASP A 1021 -17.96 -41.44 -4.17
C ASP A 1021 -18.32 -40.96 -5.59
N LEU A 1022 -17.29 -40.68 -6.39
CA LEU A 1022 -17.40 -40.15 -7.74
C LEU A 1022 -17.47 -41.26 -8.80
N THR A 1023 -18.10 -40.95 -9.94
CA THR A 1023 -18.13 -41.81 -11.13
C THR A 1023 -17.83 -40.98 -12.37
N LEU A 1024 -16.55 -40.92 -12.71
CA LEU A 1024 -16.03 -40.11 -13.81
C LEU A 1024 -16.15 -40.88 -15.14
N LEU A 1025 -16.59 -40.21 -16.21
CA LEU A 1025 -16.83 -40.84 -17.53
C LEU A 1025 -15.74 -40.52 -18.57
N LYS A 1026 -14.86 -39.57 -18.24
CA LYS A 1026 -13.71 -39.09 -19.00
C LYS A 1026 -12.71 -38.51 -18.01
N ASP A 1027 -11.51 -38.21 -18.48
CA ASP A 1027 -10.50 -37.48 -17.70
C ASP A 1027 -11.08 -36.20 -17.11
N SER A 1028 -10.69 -35.92 -15.87
CA SER A 1028 -11.30 -34.87 -15.07
C SER A 1028 -10.29 -34.05 -14.29
N TRP A 1029 -10.60 -32.78 -14.12
CA TRP A 1029 -10.13 -32.01 -12.97
C TRP A 1029 -11.24 -32.00 -11.91
N VAL A 1030 -10.87 -31.95 -10.62
CA VAL A 1030 -11.79 -31.89 -9.48
C VAL A 1030 -11.36 -30.75 -8.55
N VAL A 1031 -12.22 -29.78 -8.32
CA VAL A 1031 -12.02 -28.64 -7.40
C VAL A 1031 -13.02 -28.74 -6.26
N VAL A 1032 -12.60 -28.46 -5.03
CA VAL A 1032 -13.47 -28.38 -3.86
C VAL A 1032 -13.49 -26.97 -3.31
N LEU A 1033 -14.69 -26.48 -2.99
CA LEU A 1033 -14.94 -25.25 -2.26
C LEU A 1033 -15.61 -25.62 -0.93
N ALA A 1034 -15.15 -25.05 0.18
CA ALA A 1034 -15.85 -25.08 1.47
C ALA A 1034 -16.12 -23.66 1.95
N ARG A 1035 -17.30 -23.38 2.49
CA ARG A 1035 -17.66 -22.04 2.97
C ARG A 1035 -18.75 -22.01 4.04
N GLY A 1036 -18.87 -20.87 4.72
CA GLY A 1036 -20.08 -20.44 5.41
C GLY A 1036 -21.06 -19.71 4.49
N ASN A 1037 -22.35 -19.74 4.82
CA ASN A 1037 -23.40 -18.95 4.18
C ASN A 1037 -24.09 -18.03 5.20
N ASP A 1038 -24.56 -16.87 4.75
CA ASP A 1038 -25.29 -15.90 5.59
C ASP A 1038 -26.57 -16.51 6.19
N GLY A 1039 -26.96 -16.05 7.38
CA GLY A 1039 -28.10 -16.61 8.12
C GLY A 1039 -27.81 -17.95 8.81
N VAL A 1040 -26.71 -18.64 8.45
CA VAL A 1040 -26.36 -19.98 8.94
C VAL A 1040 -25.04 -19.96 9.71
N SER A 1041 -23.97 -19.50 9.07
CA SER A 1041 -22.66 -19.28 9.70
C SER A 1041 -22.47 -17.79 10.06
N LYS A 1042 -21.60 -17.52 11.03
CA LYS A 1042 -21.29 -16.16 11.48
C LYS A 1042 -20.24 -15.51 10.56
N PRO A 1043 -20.23 -14.17 10.40
CA PRO A 1043 -19.10 -13.49 9.81
C PRO A 1043 -17.84 -13.66 10.67
N LEU A 1044 -16.68 -13.49 10.04
CA LEU A 1044 -15.35 -13.65 10.68
C LEU A 1044 -14.95 -12.48 11.60
N TRP A 1045 -15.75 -11.42 11.67
CA TRP A 1045 -15.53 -10.25 12.51
C TRP A 1045 -15.44 -10.64 14.01
N PRO A 1046 -14.58 -9.99 14.82
CA PRO A 1046 -13.63 -8.94 14.47
C PRO A 1046 -12.31 -9.46 13.88
N VAL A 1047 -12.09 -10.79 13.88
CA VAL A 1047 -10.80 -11.40 13.52
C VAL A 1047 -10.47 -11.20 12.04
N VAL A 1048 -11.45 -11.25 11.14
CA VAL A 1048 -11.37 -10.63 9.81
C VAL A 1048 -12.53 -9.64 9.74
N PRO A 1049 -12.29 -8.32 9.88
CA PRO A 1049 -13.34 -7.37 10.24
C PRO A 1049 -14.05 -6.71 9.05
N ASN A 1050 -13.69 -7.02 7.81
CA ASN A 1050 -14.19 -6.31 6.63
C ASN A 1050 -15.71 -6.53 6.41
N ASP A 1051 -16.34 -5.48 5.89
CA ASP A 1051 -17.76 -5.42 5.48
C ASP A 1051 -18.77 -5.77 6.58
N PHE A 1052 -18.36 -5.62 7.84
CA PHE A 1052 -19.22 -5.92 8.98
C PHE A 1052 -20.39 -4.93 9.10
N SER A 1053 -21.60 -5.48 9.20
CA SER A 1053 -22.83 -4.76 9.52
C SER A 1053 -23.56 -5.47 10.65
N ASP A 1054 -23.69 -4.77 11.78
CA ASP A 1054 -24.42 -5.16 12.98
C ASP A 1054 -25.92 -5.33 12.66
N SER A 1055 -26.51 -6.48 13.04
CA SER A 1055 -27.95 -6.73 12.83
C SER A 1055 -28.87 -5.91 13.75
N GLY A 1056 -28.30 -5.16 14.69
CA GLY A 1056 -28.99 -4.35 15.70
C GLY A 1056 -29.11 -5.03 17.07
N ASP A 1057 -28.46 -6.18 17.29
CA ASP A 1057 -28.30 -6.77 18.62
C ASP A 1057 -27.05 -6.24 19.36
N GLY A 1058 -26.10 -5.65 18.63
CA GLY A 1058 -25.07 -4.77 19.16
C GLY A 1058 -23.65 -5.35 19.11
N LEU A 1059 -22.68 -4.48 18.80
CA LEU A 1059 -21.22 -4.70 18.77
C LEU A 1059 -20.58 -5.52 19.91
N GLY A 1060 -21.30 -5.82 21.00
CA GLY A 1060 -20.84 -6.75 22.03
C GLY A 1060 -20.89 -8.24 21.63
N THR A 1061 -21.64 -8.62 20.59
CA THR A 1061 -21.87 -10.03 20.23
C THR A 1061 -22.07 -10.26 18.74
N ARG A 1062 -21.22 -11.05 18.07
CA ARG A 1062 -21.51 -11.53 16.71
C ARG A 1062 -22.62 -12.60 16.70
N SER A 1063 -23.60 -12.42 15.83
CA SER A 1063 -24.73 -13.30 15.56
C SER A 1063 -24.54 -14.07 14.24
N SER A 1064 -25.60 -14.72 13.73
CA SER A 1064 -25.67 -15.18 12.32
C SER A 1064 -26.69 -14.37 11.50
N ALA A 1065 -27.21 -13.28 12.07
CA ALA A 1065 -28.04 -12.29 11.39
C ALA A 1065 -27.22 -11.08 10.87
N ASP A 1066 -26.02 -10.88 11.42
CA ASP A 1066 -25.04 -9.91 10.95
C ASP A 1066 -24.46 -10.32 9.59
N THR A 1067 -23.96 -9.36 8.82
CA THR A 1067 -23.23 -9.62 7.57
C THR A 1067 -21.77 -9.19 7.69
N GLY A 1068 -20.88 -9.82 6.93
CA GLY A 1068 -19.44 -9.51 6.84
C GLY A 1068 -18.70 -10.58 6.04
N THR A 1069 -17.37 -10.54 6.00
CA THR A 1069 -16.56 -11.62 5.37
C THR A 1069 -16.91 -12.99 5.96
N VAL A 1070 -17.16 -14.00 5.13
CA VAL A 1070 -17.53 -15.37 5.56
C VAL A 1070 -16.36 -16.35 5.45
N ALA A 1071 -16.32 -17.39 6.29
CA ALA A 1071 -15.29 -18.42 6.22
C ALA A 1071 -15.30 -19.13 4.86
N MET A 1072 -14.15 -19.28 4.20
CA MET A 1072 -14.03 -19.92 2.89
C MET A 1072 -12.64 -20.50 2.63
N ALA A 1073 -12.58 -21.61 1.89
CA ALA A 1073 -11.37 -22.14 1.25
C ALA A 1073 -11.68 -22.85 -0.07
N VAL A 1074 -10.72 -22.84 -0.99
CA VAL A 1074 -10.80 -23.45 -2.33
C VAL A 1074 -9.52 -24.23 -2.64
N SER A 1075 -9.67 -25.46 -3.11
CA SER A 1075 -8.54 -26.31 -3.51
C SER A 1075 -8.05 -25.96 -4.91
N ASN A 1076 -6.76 -26.11 -5.18
CA ASN A 1076 -6.32 -26.34 -6.56
C ASN A 1076 -6.87 -27.69 -7.09
N PRO A 1077 -6.86 -27.93 -8.42
CA PRO A 1077 -7.55 -29.06 -9.00
C PRO A 1077 -6.77 -30.37 -8.80
N ILE A 1078 -7.47 -31.42 -8.38
CA ILE A 1078 -6.97 -32.80 -8.47
C ILE A 1078 -7.27 -33.34 -9.87
N TYR A 1079 -6.24 -33.80 -10.57
CA TYR A 1079 -6.35 -34.34 -11.93
C TYR A 1079 -6.48 -35.86 -11.90
N VAL A 1080 -7.46 -36.40 -12.64
CA VAL A 1080 -7.76 -37.82 -12.74
C VAL A 1080 -7.78 -38.27 -14.19
N ASP A 1081 -6.90 -39.23 -14.52
CA ASP A 1081 -6.82 -39.96 -15.79
C ASP A 1081 -7.70 -41.22 -15.68
N VAL A 1082 -8.73 -41.35 -16.51
CA VAL A 1082 -9.79 -42.37 -16.35
C VAL A 1082 -9.55 -43.64 -17.18
N ASP A 1083 -8.70 -43.59 -18.20
CA ASP A 1083 -8.40 -44.74 -19.08
C ASP A 1083 -6.94 -45.21 -19.08
N GLY A 1084 -6.03 -44.43 -18.48
CA GLY A 1084 -4.61 -44.72 -18.32
C GLY A 1084 -3.73 -44.29 -19.49
N ASN A 1085 -4.23 -43.46 -20.41
CA ASN A 1085 -3.45 -42.97 -21.56
C ASN A 1085 -2.65 -41.67 -21.29
N GLY A 1086 -2.83 -41.06 -20.12
CA GLY A 1086 -2.33 -39.74 -19.75
C GLY A 1086 -3.46 -38.72 -19.75
N TRP A 1087 -3.44 -37.76 -18.81
CA TRP A 1087 -4.55 -36.83 -18.62
C TRP A 1087 -4.79 -35.90 -19.81
N HIS A 1088 -6.02 -35.90 -20.32
CA HIS A 1088 -6.51 -35.00 -21.36
C HIS A 1088 -7.55 -34.01 -20.83
N ALA A 1089 -7.50 -32.77 -21.32
CA ALA A 1089 -8.46 -31.75 -20.94
C ALA A 1089 -9.89 -32.12 -21.41
N PRO A 1090 -10.93 -31.79 -20.62
CA PRO A 1090 -12.32 -32.20 -20.89
C PRO A 1090 -12.99 -31.51 -22.08
N ALA A 1091 -12.25 -30.63 -22.78
CA ALA A 1091 -12.67 -29.64 -23.77
C ALA A 1091 -13.51 -28.47 -23.21
N LEU A 1092 -13.38 -27.31 -23.85
CA LEU A 1092 -14.13 -26.09 -23.51
C LEU A 1092 -15.64 -26.34 -23.60
N ASN A 1093 -16.36 -25.96 -22.54
CA ASN A 1093 -17.79 -26.25 -22.39
C ASN A 1093 -18.55 -25.02 -21.90
N VAL A 1094 -18.62 -23.99 -22.74
CA VAL A 1094 -19.50 -22.84 -22.56
C VAL A 1094 -20.91 -23.21 -22.99
N VAL A 1095 -21.87 -23.14 -22.07
CA VAL A 1095 -23.30 -23.37 -22.33
C VAL A 1095 -24.10 -22.06 -22.31
N ALA A 1096 -25.23 -22.02 -23.04
CA ALA A 1096 -26.08 -20.82 -23.12
C ALA A 1096 -26.87 -20.54 -21.81
N SER A 1097 -27.05 -21.58 -21.00
CA SER A 1097 -27.62 -21.58 -19.66
C SER A 1097 -27.14 -22.84 -18.94
N CYS A 1098 -26.95 -22.78 -17.63
CA CYS A 1098 -26.70 -23.99 -16.84
C CYS A 1098 -27.88 -24.96 -16.88
N PRO A 1099 -27.62 -26.28 -16.78
CA PRO A 1099 -28.66 -27.32 -16.75
C PRO A 1099 -29.43 -27.39 -15.42
#